data_AF-A0A7J9LTG7-F1
#
_entry.id   AF-A0A7J9LTG7-F1
#
_cell.length_a   1.000
_cell.length_b   1.000
_cell.length_c   1.000
_cell.angle_alpha   90.00
_cell.angle_beta   90.00
_cell.angle_gamma   90.00
#
_symmetry.space_group_name_H-M   'P 1'
#
loop_
_entity.id
_entity.type
_entity.pdbx_description
1 polymer ?
#
loop_
_entity_poly.entity_id
_entity_poly.type
_entity_poly.pdbx_seq_one_letter_code
_entity_poly.pdbx_strand_id
1 'polypeptide(L)'
;MGKLGCGIDGVLNEAKFSEPLPWIGVYIAAASLACALAMAADVIHGFRHSKLWFPCKLFTINATSLTIIAVAVKLSVDLNTPMPRGQDQLAKLSSAALICTVMGNSMPSLGTMENKEILSNVVALGILVITVVVNICIQLGTGVIYVFVLEHAIIMFLMLVLLLVFSFSALTVPTIKRYLELKYKKKYEMAQKECSMAKESGQPLVDKLRETLMKYWMMAHTCSPQFVMGRSVTCTASGALCLLSAATLAEAMVRFYVMRGSFEFCKGDSDYKWSINLVLLTQAVAVGMGTIAPAMRWFLAINFRCPTRGRKKGCDSNYKLEEYWIKALVVMKECPLTNIPIHHPQCRRILHGAKIKLLNLCIGIQAGIVFMSKVIRFVSVYFMGTILLCYDHVRDWLMKFTPNNSIRNDSGPESPPNYKQDLSRFVLHLEGEDALVDLMMKENRDATDYWWRKAKKRQPKHLMELLELSRPSEGFKGLTEFDSFKVPPLDTEEAPNCWSLSLVTLTSIAFAVPNIDGCSVKHLITGVNEGLVYVRSIEHMHGKLVNNGKAADIVWLSVELYHRWLNVDLRKLALQGKSTKEILEVLSDSAKNIFMEFKKNNVNLCLMDSPSRWPIKVLAANSMYRISQSLLLDYKDKNYETSERLFEAIRVMVSDILAACLTNLQCFISIKCSTSAIEEREESVRHAAHVLGKTEKVLKLLHQKSLPGLTPDQMAVMDEWRSLHKLNSSLCDTPHSELSSPTPREVYLIID
;
A
#
# COMPACT_ATOMS: atom_id res chain seq x y z
N MET A 1 -36.12 -44.80 -2.24
CA MET A 1 -36.61 -43.77 -3.18
C MET A 1 -36.88 -42.38 -2.55
N GLY A 2 -36.97 -42.21 -1.22
CA GLY A 2 -37.32 -40.91 -0.59
C GLY A 2 -36.34 -39.73 -0.72
N LYS A 3 -35.13 -39.94 -1.28
CA LYS A 3 -34.14 -38.86 -1.56
C LYS A 3 -34.22 -38.30 -2.99
N LEU A 4 -35.01 -38.90 -3.88
CA LEU A 4 -35.15 -38.42 -5.26
C LEU A 4 -36.19 -37.29 -5.33
N GLY A 5 -35.96 -36.30 -6.18
CA GLY A 5 -36.84 -35.15 -6.41
C GLY A 5 -38.10 -35.46 -7.24
N CYS A 6 -38.25 -36.71 -7.69
CA CYS A 6 -39.44 -37.18 -8.38
C CYS A 6 -40.37 -37.94 -7.43
N GLY A 7 -41.67 -37.80 -7.66
CA GLY A 7 -42.71 -38.62 -7.05
C GLY A 7 -42.61 -40.09 -7.48
N ILE A 8 -43.45 -40.93 -6.85
CA ILE A 8 -43.51 -42.38 -7.14
C ILE A 8 -44.01 -42.65 -8.57
N ASP A 9 -44.73 -41.68 -9.14
CA ASP A 9 -45.22 -41.59 -10.51
C ASP A 9 -44.21 -41.03 -11.53
N GLY A 10 -43.01 -40.64 -11.08
CA GLY A 10 -41.98 -40.01 -11.92
C GLY A 10 -42.21 -38.51 -12.18
N VAL A 11 -43.26 -37.90 -11.60
CA VAL A 11 -43.56 -36.47 -11.75
C VAL A 11 -42.63 -35.65 -10.85
N LEU A 12 -42.14 -34.51 -11.36
CA LEU A 12 -41.27 -33.60 -10.62
C LEU A 12 -42.01 -33.04 -9.40
N ASN A 13 -41.45 -33.19 -8.20
CA ASN A 13 -42.01 -32.55 -7.02
C ASN A 13 -41.46 -31.12 -6.90
N GLU A 14 -42.16 -30.14 -7.49
CA GLU A 14 -41.77 -28.73 -7.52
C GLU A 14 -41.46 -28.17 -6.12
N ALA A 15 -42.21 -28.56 -5.10
CA ALA A 15 -41.99 -28.11 -3.72
C ALA A 15 -40.64 -28.58 -3.15
N LYS A 16 -40.19 -29.78 -3.52
CA LYS A 16 -38.90 -30.34 -3.10
C LYS A 16 -37.74 -29.74 -3.90
N PHE A 17 -37.98 -29.30 -5.13
CA PHE A 17 -37.00 -28.58 -5.95
C PHE A 17 -36.82 -27.12 -5.52
N SER A 18 -37.84 -26.49 -4.93
CA SER A 18 -37.77 -25.11 -4.41
C SER A 18 -37.24 -25.01 -2.96
N GLU A 19 -37.12 -26.13 -2.23
CA GLU A 19 -36.55 -26.17 -0.86
C GLU A 19 -35.18 -25.46 -0.69
N PRO A 20 -34.23 -25.50 -1.65
CA PRO A 20 -32.95 -24.82 -1.52
C PRO A 20 -33.01 -23.30 -1.77
N LEU A 21 -34.07 -22.77 -2.37
CA LEU A 21 -34.13 -21.36 -2.79
C LEU A 21 -34.03 -20.35 -1.62
N PRO A 22 -34.64 -20.59 -0.44
CA PRO A 22 -34.40 -19.75 0.73
C PRO A 22 -32.93 -19.71 1.18
N TRP A 23 -32.20 -20.84 1.08
CA TRP A 23 -30.76 -20.89 1.38
C TRP A 23 -29.94 -20.14 0.34
N ILE A 24 -30.33 -20.18 -0.94
CA ILE A 24 -29.74 -19.35 -1.98
C ILE A 24 -29.98 -17.87 -1.66
N GLY A 25 -31.17 -17.49 -1.19
CA GLY A 25 -31.44 -16.13 -0.74
C GLY A 25 -30.56 -15.68 0.43
N VAL A 26 -30.33 -16.54 1.42
CA VAL A 26 -29.36 -16.28 2.51
C VAL A 26 -27.94 -16.07 1.97
N TYR A 27 -27.53 -16.87 0.98
CA TYR A 27 -26.23 -16.73 0.34
C TYR A 27 -26.09 -15.39 -0.42
N ILE A 28 -27.13 -14.96 -1.14
CA ILE A 28 -27.19 -13.66 -1.81
C ILE A 28 -27.09 -12.52 -0.77
N ALA A 29 -27.83 -12.63 0.34
CA ALA A 29 -27.82 -11.64 1.40
C ALA A 29 -26.44 -11.55 2.08
N ALA A 30 -25.79 -12.68 2.34
CA ALA A 30 -24.44 -12.73 2.89
C ALA A 30 -23.40 -12.09 1.96
N ALA A 31 -23.46 -12.38 0.66
CA ALA A 31 -22.60 -11.74 -0.34
C ALA A 31 -22.84 -10.22 -0.41
N SER A 32 -24.11 -9.79 -0.41
CA SER A 32 -24.49 -8.37 -0.41
C SER A 32 -23.98 -7.64 0.84
N LEU A 33 -24.08 -8.28 2.02
CA LEU A 33 -23.54 -7.76 3.27
C LEU A 33 -22.02 -7.66 3.24
N ALA A 34 -21.32 -8.65 2.65
CA ALA A 34 -19.87 -8.60 2.49
C ALA A 34 -19.44 -7.39 1.65
N CYS A 35 -20.15 -7.12 0.55
CA CYS A 35 -19.98 -5.90 -0.25
C CYS A 35 -20.22 -4.65 0.61
N ALA A 36 -21.32 -4.59 1.37
CA ALA A 36 -21.64 -3.45 2.23
C ALA A 36 -20.53 -3.16 3.25
N LEU A 37 -20.04 -4.19 3.95
CA LEU A 37 -18.98 -4.08 4.95
C LEU A 37 -17.65 -3.62 4.34
N ALA A 38 -17.28 -4.16 3.18
CA ALA A 38 -16.07 -3.75 2.48
C ALA A 38 -16.14 -2.27 2.03
N MET A 39 -17.26 -1.84 1.46
CA MET A 39 -17.48 -0.44 1.07
C MET A 39 -17.50 0.50 2.29
N ALA A 40 -18.16 0.09 3.38
CA ALA A 40 -18.20 0.85 4.63
C ALA A 40 -16.81 1.01 5.26
N ALA A 41 -15.99 -0.03 5.24
CA ALA A 41 -14.65 0.01 5.78
C ALA A 41 -13.73 0.96 4.98
N ASP A 42 -13.87 1.03 3.66
CA ASP A 42 -13.20 2.04 2.82
C ASP A 42 -13.63 3.48 3.18
N VAL A 43 -14.92 3.70 3.45
CA VAL A 43 -15.45 4.99 3.92
C VAL A 43 -14.85 5.37 5.28
N ILE A 44 -14.87 4.45 6.25
CA ILE A 44 -14.30 4.68 7.59
C ILE A 44 -12.79 4.95 7.49
N HIS A 45 -12.08 4.22 6.63
CA HIS A 45 -10.65 4.44 6.39
C HIS A 45 -10.39 5.82 5.79
N GLY A 46 -11.19 6.27 4.82
CA GLY A 46 -11.11 7.61 4.25
C GLY A 46 -11.26 8.71 5.29
N PHE A 47 -12.28 8.62 6.16
CA PHE A 47 -12.48 9.58 7.24
C PHE A 47 -11.34 9.57 8.27
N ARG A 48 -10.86 8.40 8.69
CA ARG A 48 -9.77 8.27 9.67
C ARG A 48 -8.44 8.86 9.19
N HIS A 49 -8.21 8.84 7.88
CA HIS A 49 -7.01 9.39 7.26
C HIS A 49 -7.21 10.78 6.65
N SER A 50 -8.36 11.43 6.90
CA SER A 50 -8.75 12.72 6.32
C SER A 50 -8.66 12.78 4.80
N LYS A 51 -8.91 11.64 4.12
CA LYS A 51 -8.94 11.52 2.67
C LYS A 51 -10.40 11.56 2.19
N LEU A 52 -10.91 12.77 1.94
CA LEU A 52 -12.30 13.01 1.54
C LEU A 52 -12.66 12.52 0.13
N TRP A 53 -11.67 12.11 -0.67
CA TRP A 53 -11.89 11.45 -1.95
C TRP A 53 -12.06 9.92 -1.83
N PHE A 54 -11.96 9.36 -0.60
CA PHE A 54 -12.17 7.96 -0.22
C PHE A 54 -11.40 6.94 -1.09
N PRO A 55 -10.22 6.47 -0.65
CA PRO A 55 -9.50 5.42 -1.39
C PRO A 55 -10.29 4.10 -1.38
N CYS A 56 -10.18 3.32 -2.46
CA CYS A 56 -10.74 1.97 -2.54
C CYS A 56 -9.62 0.98 -2.25
N LYS A 57 -9.48 0.55 -1.00
CA LYS A 57 -8.46 -0.44 -0.60
C LYS A 57 -9.06 -1.81 -0.37
N LEU A 58 -10.23 -1.87 0.27
CA LEU A 58 -10.90 -3.12 0.64
C LEU A 58 -11.89 -3.58 -0.42
N PHE A 59 -12.62 -2.65 -1.04
CA PHE A 59 -13.55 -2.95 -2.13
C PHE A 59 -12.95 -2.62 -3.50
N THR A 60 -11.93 -3.40 -3.89
CA THR A 60 -11.29 -3.31 -5.21
C THR A 60 -11.92 -4.31 -6.17
N ILE A 61 -12.07 -3.96 -7.46
CA ILE A 61 -12.48 -4.95 -8.46
C ILE A 61 -11.32 -5.90 -8.73
N ASN A 62 -11.46 -7.14 -8.29
CA ASN A 62 -10.55 -8.25 -8.54
C ASN A 62 -11.41 -9.52 -8.71
N ALA A 63 -10.77 -10.66 -9.00
CA ALA A 63 -11.49 -11.92 -9.20
C ALA A 63 -12.38 -12.30 -8.01
N THR A 64 -11.91 -12.05 -6.77
CA THR A 64 -12.65 -12.36 -5.54
C THR A 64 -13.87 -11.46 -5.36
N SER A 65 -13.73 -10.15 -5.54
CA SER A 65 -14.87 -9.24 -5.41
C SER A 65 -15.87 -9.43 -6.54
N LEU A 66 -15.41 -9.69 -7.78
CA LEU A 66 -16.28 -9.96 -8.92
C LEU A 66 -17.14 -11.23 -8.71
N THR A 67 -16.57 -12.27 -8.12
CA THR A 67 -17.34 -13.48 -7.78
C THR A 67 -18.37 -13.22 -6.68
N ILE A 68 -18.00 -12.45 -5.65
CA ILE A 68 -18.95 -12.02 -4.60
C ILE A 68 -20.07 -11.15 -5.20
N ILE A 69 -19.74 -10.21 -6.09
CA ILE A 69 -20.73 -9.38 -6.78
C ILE A 69 -21.66 -10.25 -7.64
N ALA A 70 -21.12 -11.22 -8.39
CA ALA A 70 -21.92 -12.14 -9.21
C ALA A 70 -22.95 -12.92 -8.37
N VAL A 71 -22.58 -13.32 -7.15
CA VAL A 71 -23.49 -13.94 -6.18
C VAL A 71 -24.51 -12.93 -5.67
N ALA A 72 -24.06 -11.73 -5.27
CA ALA A 72 -24.94 -10.68 -4.73
C ALA A 72 -26.02 -10.24 -5.73
N VAL A 73 -25.74 -10.32 -7.03
CA VAL A 73 -26.66 -9.87 -8.10
C VAL A 73 -27.48 -11.00 -8.70
N LYS A 74 -27.35 -12.22 -8.16
CA LYS A 74 -28.00 -13.43 -8.69
C LYS A 74 -29.51 -13.26 -8.82
N LEU A 75 -30.13 -12.47 -7.95
CA LEU A 75 -31.57 -12.20 -8.01
C LEU A 75 -32.00 -11.47 -9.30
N SER A 76 -31.16 -10.57 -9.84
CA SER A 76 -31.43 -9.91 -11.13
C SER A 76 -31.24 -10.86 -12.34
N VAL A 77 -30.53 -11.97 -12.14
CA VAL A 77 -30.23 -12.98 -13.18
C VAL A 77 -31.25 -14.12 -13.15
N ASP A 78 -32.07 -14.24 -12.10
CA ASP A 78 -33.04 -15.33 -11.93
C ASP A 78 -34.30 -15.11 -12.78
N LEU A 79 -34.40 -15.89 -13.86
CA LEU A 79 -35.51 -15.84 -14.84
C LEU A 79 -36.64 -16.81 -14.53
N ASN A 80 -36.34 -17.93 -13.85
CA ASN A 80 -37.20 -19.11 -13.87
C ASN A 80 -38.00 -19.31 -12.59
N THR A 81 -37.60 -18.66 -11.49
CA THR A 81 -38.28 -18.81 -10.21
C THR A 81 -39.42 -17.79 -10.04
N PRO A 82 -40.59 -18.23 -9.53
CA PRO A 82 -41.74 -17.35 -9.31
C PRO A 82 -41.45 -16.33 -8.21
N MET A 83 -41.61 -15.05 -8.56
CA MET A 83 -41.37 -13.88 -7.70
C MET A 83 -42.49 -12.82 -7.82
N PRO A 84 -43.75 -13.17 -7.46
CA PRO A 84 -44.90 -12.33 -7.74
C PRO A 84 -45.08 -11.15 -6.75
N ARG A 85 -44.47 -11.20 -5.56
CA ARG A 85 -44.73 -10.24 -4.48
C ARG A 85 -44.02 -8.92 -4.74
N GLY A 86 -44.56 -7.82 -4.21
CA GLY A 86 -43.93 -6.50 -4.33
C GLY A 86 -42.54 -6.41 -3.69
N GLN A 87 -42.29 -7.16 -2.61
CA GLN A 87 -40.95 -7.30 -2.01
C GLN A 87 -39.96 -7.96 -2.98
N ASP A 88 -40.42 -8.92 -3.79
CA ASP A 88 -39.55 -9.59 -4.77
C ASP A 88 -39.16 -8.64 -5.90
N GLN A 89 -40.12 -7.87 -6.41
CA GLN A 89 -39.90 -6.85 -7.45
C GLN A 89 -38.94 -5.76 -6.99
N LEU A 90 -39.08 -5.32 -5.74
CA LEU A 90 -38.20 -4.33 -5.13
C LEU A 90 -36.80 -4.88 -4.87
N ALA A 91 -36.69 -6.17 -4.51
CA ALA A 91 -35.41 -6.84 -4.34
C ALA A 91 -34.66 -7.00 -5.68
N LYS A 92 -35.37 -7.28 -6.78
CA LYS A 92 -34.78 -7.27 -8.14
C LYS A 92 -34.24 -5.88 -8.51
N LEU A 93 -35.00 -4.84 -8.19
CA LEU A 93 -34.59 -3.44 -8.40
C LEU A 93 -33.36 -3.07 -7.55
N SER A 94 -33.34 -3.46 -6.26
CA SER A 94 -32.18 -3.20 -5.38
C SER A 94 -30.92 -3.92 -5.84
N SER A 95 -31.07 -5.14 -6.36
CA SER A 95 -29.98 -5.92 -6.95
C SER A 95 -29.40 -5.24 -8.20
N ALA A 96 -30.25 -4.65 -9.05
CA ALA A 96 -29.79 -3.86 -10.20
C ALA A 96 -29.11 -2.55 -9.76
N ALA A 97 -29.67 -1.83 -8.78
CA ALA A 97 -29.09 -0.60 -8.23
C ALA A 97 -27.72 -0.85 -7.55
N LEU A 98 -27.54 -2.02 -6.94
CA LEU A 98 -26.29 -2.43 -6.32
C LEU A 98 -25.16 -2.49 -7.34
N ILE A 99 -25.40 -2.99 -8.56
CA ILE A 99 -24.39 -3.05 -9.63
C ILE A 99 -23.91 -1.65 -10.01
N CYS A 100 -24.83 -0.71 -10.19
CA CYS A 100 -24.50 0.70 -10.45
C CYS A 100 -23.60 1.26 -9.34
N THR A 101 -24.00 1.04 -8.09
CA THR A 101 -23.25 1.48 -6.90
C THR A 101 -21.84 0.88 -6.86
N VAL A 102 -21.72 -0.43 -7.13
CA VAL A 102 -20.45 -1.15 -7.18
C VAL A 102 -19.52 -0.54 -8.24
N MET A 103 -20.01 -0.26 -9.44
CA MET A 103 -19.20 0.35 -10.51
C MET A 103 -18.69 1.75 -10.15
N GLY A 104 -19.54 2.63 -9.63
CA GLY A 104 -19.11 3.97 -9.24
C GLY A 104 -18.22 3.99 -8.00
N ASN A 105 -18.49 3.11 -7.02
CA ASN A 105 -17.66 3.04 -5.82
C ASN A 105 -16.24 2.57 -6.15
N SER A 106 -16.10 1.57 -7.01
CA SER A 106 -14.83 0.93 -7.37
C SER A 106 -14.02 1.66 -8.45
N MET A 107 -14.53 2.74 -9.05
CA MET A 107 -13.82 3.49 -10.10
C MET A 107 -12.36 3.85 -9.73
N PRO A 108 -12.02 4.26 -8.48
CA PRO A 108 -10.63 4.49 -8.10
C PRO A 108 -9.75 3.25 -8.06
N SER A 109 -10.31 2.03 -7.92
CA SER A 109 -9.53 0.79 -7.86
C SER A 109 -8.80 0.50 -9.17
N LEU A 110 -9.32 1.00 -10.30
CA LEU A 110 -8.63 0.93 -11.60
C LEU A 110 -7.20 1.48 -11.53
N GLY A 111 -6.96 2.50 -10.68
CA GLY A 111 -5.63 3.07 -10.50
C GLY A 111 -4.64 2.12 -9.82
N THR A 112 -5.08 1.26 -8.90
CA THR A 112 -4.19 0.33 -8.17
C THR A 112 -3.79 -0.92 -8.93
N MET A 113 -4.55 -1.29 -9.95
CA MET A 113 -4.41 -2.58 -10.60
C MET A 113 -3.28 -2.56 -11.64
N GLU A 114 -2.58 -3.68 -11.82
CA GLU A 114 -1.61 -3.79 -12.90
C GLU A 114 -2.30 -3.73 -14.28
N ASN A 115 -1.59 -3.31 -15.32
CA ASN A 115 -2.18 -3.11 -16.65
C ASN A 115 -2.87 -4.38 -17.21
N LYS A 116 -2.32 -5.58 -16.94
CA LYS A 116 -2.92 -6.86 -17.35
C LYS A 116 -4.18 -7.18 -16.55
N GLU A 117 -4.15 -6.92 -15.25
CA GLU A 117 -5.27 -7.14 -14.34
C GLU A 117 -6.43 -6.19 -14.62
N ILE A 118 -6.16 -4.93 -15.01
CA ILE A 118 -7.20 -3.99 -15.43
C ILE A 118 -8.04 -4.60 -16.55
N LEU A 119 -7.38 -5.15 -17.58
CA LEU A 119 -8.08 -5.70 -18.74
C LEU A 119 -8.95 -6.91 -18.36
N SER A 120 -8.39 -7.89 -17.64
CA SER A 120 -9.13 -9.12 -17.28
C SER A 120 -10.34 -8.81 -16.40
N ASN A 121 -10.17 -7.94 -15.40
CA ASN A 121 -11.23 -7.58 -14.47
C ASN A 121 -12.32 -6.71 -15.11
N VAL A 122 -11.97 -5.78 -16.01
CA VAL A 122 -12.96 -4.98 -16.76
C VAL A 122 -13.77 -5.85 -17.71
N VAL A 123 -13.13 -6.81 -18.40
CA VAL A 123 -13.83 -7.75 -19.28
C VAL A 123 -14.79 -8.64 -18.48
N ALA A 124 -14.34 -9.17 -17.34
CA ALA A 124 -15.19 -9.98 -16.46
C ALA A 124 -16.37 -9.18 -15.91
N LEU A 125 -16.15 -7.93 -15.46
CA LEU A 125 -17.23 -7.03 -15.05
C LEU A 125 -18.20 -6.75 -16.20
N GLY A 126 -17.68 -6.50 -17.41
CA GLY A 126 -18.49 -6.26 -18.60
C GLY A 126 -19.40 -7.44 -18.94
N ILE A 127 -18.87 -8.66 -18.92
CA ILE A 127 -19.66 -9.88 -19.13
C ILE A 127 -20.77 -9.98 -18.08
N LEU A 128 -20.46 -9.76 -16.81
CA LEU A 128 -21.44 -9.82 -15.73
C LEU A 128 -22.56 -8.79 -15.93
N VAL A 129 -22.21 -7.53 -16.20
CA VAL A 129 -23.18 -6.44 -16.39
C VAL A 129 -24.05 -6.68 -17.62
N ILE A 130 -23.46 -7.07 -18.75
CA ILE A 130 -24.22 -7.39 -19.97
C ILE A 130 -25.19 -8.54 -19.71
N THR A 131 -24.75 -9.59 -18.99
CA THR A 131 -25.60 -10.71 -18.62
C THR A 131 -26.80 -10.24 -17.79
N VAL A 132 -26.58 -9.39 -16.80
CA VAL A 132 -27.66 -8.83 -15.97
C VAL A 132 -28.62 -7.99 -16.81
N VAL A 133 -28.11 -7.12 -17.70
CA VAL A 133 -28.94 -6.29 -18.59
C VAL A 133 -29.83 -7.16 -19.50
N VAL A 134 -29.25 -8.17 -20.16
CA VAL A 134 -30.01 -9.08 -21.03
C VAL A 134 -31.12 -9.79 -20.24
N ASN A 135 -30.83 -10.27 -19.03
CA ASN A 135 -31.82 -10.91 -18.18
C ASN A 135 -32.93 -9.95 -17.74
N ILE A 136 -32.60 -8.70 -17.38
CA ILE A 136 -33.62 -7.68 -17.07
C ILE A 136 -34.50 -7.40 -18.30
N CYS A 137 -33.92 -7.30 -19.51
CA CYS A 137 -34.69 -7.15 -20.75
C CYS A 137 -35.66 -8.32 -20.98
N ILE A 138 -35.22 -9.56 -20.75
CA ILE A 138 -36.07 -10.75 -20.86
C ILE A 138 -37.20 -10.68 -19.82
N GLN A 139 -36.90 -10.32 -18.57
CA GLN A 139 -37.90 -10.19 -17.50
C GLN A 139 -38.93 -9.09 -17.76
N LEU A 140 -38.52 -7.98 -18.37
CA LEU A 140 -39.43 -6.91 -18.81
C LEU A 140 -40.31 -7.37 -19.97
N GLY A 141 -39.73 -8.04 -20.97
CA GLY A 141 -40.46 -8.54 -22.15
C GLY A 141 -41.44 -9.67 -21.83
N THR A 142 -41.12 -10.52 -20.85
CA THR A 142 -41.98 -11.61 -20.38
C THR A 142 -43.03 -11.18 -19.36
N GLY A 143 -43.02 -9.91 -18.92
CA GLY A 143 -43.94 -9.40 -17.91
C GLY A 143 -43.65 -9.90 -16.48
N VAL A 144 -42.51 -10.54 -16.25
CA VAL A 144 -42.04 -10.92 -14.91
C VAL A 144 -41.79 -9.68 -14.05
N ILE A 145 -41.37 -8.57 -14.66
CA ILE A 145 -41.33 -7.25 -14.04
C ILE A 145 -42.46 -6.40 -14.64
N TYR A 146 -43.49 -6.10 -13.85
CA TYR A 146 -44.71 -5.43 -14.34
C TYR A 146 -45.07 -4.14 -13.59
N VAL A 147 -44.60 -3.94 -12.35
CA VAL A 147 -44.92 -2.73 -11.56
C VAL A 147 -43.86 -1.63 -11.77
N PHE A 148 -42.60 -1.92 -11.40
CA PHE A 148 -41.51 -0.92 -11.42
C PHE A 148 -40.80 -0.86 -12.78
N VAL A 149 -41.55 -0.85 -13.88
CA VAL A 149 -41.00 -0.93 -15.25
C VAL A 149 -40.13 0.30 -15.56
N LEU A 150 -40.60 1.49 -15.19
CA LEU A 150 -39.89 2.74 -15.45
C LEU A 150 -38.59 2.81 -14.62
N GLU A 151 -38.64 2.47 -13.34
CA GLU A 151 -37.47 2.47 -12.46
C GLU A 151 -36.43 1.44 -12.94
N HIS A 152 -36.84 0.24 -13.35
CA HIS A 152 -35.93 -0.76 -13.94
C HIS A 152 -35.33 -0.25 -15.26
N ALA A 153 -36.11 0.41 -16.12
CA ALA A 153 -35.60 0.96 -17.37
C ALA A 153 -34.55 2.06 -17.12
N ILE A 154 -34.79 2.95 -16.15
CA ILE A 154 -33.83 3.99 -15.75
C ILE A 154 -32.55 3.36 -15.18
N ILE A 155 -32.65 2.42 -14.23
CA ILE A 155 -31.48 1.78 -13.63
C ILE A 155 -30.68 0.98 -14.66
N MET A 156 -31.35 0.27 -15.58
CA MET A 156 -30.70 -0.45 -16.68
C MET A 156 -29.93 0.51 -17.60
N PHE A 157 -30.53 1.64 -17.97
CA PHE A 157 -29.83 2.67 -18.75
C PHE A 157 -28.61 3.22 -18.01
N LEU A 158 -28.75 3.56 -16.72
CA LEU A 158 -27.64 4.02 -15.89
C LEU A 158 -26.53 2.98 -15.78
N MET A 159 -26.89 1.70 -15.66
CA MET A 159 -25.96 0.58 -15.59
C MET A 159 -25.11 0.48 -16.87
N LEU A 160 -25.73 0.58 -18.05
CA LEU A 160 -25.02 0.58 -19.34
C LEU A 160 -24.10 1.79 -19.50
N VAL A 161 -24.58 2.99 -19.13
CA VAL A 161 -23.77 4.21 -19.17
C VAL A 161 -22.58 4.10 -18.23
N LEU A 162 -22.78 3.64 -16.99
CA LEU A 162 -21.71 3.43 -16.02
C LEU A 162 -20.69 2.40 -16.51
N LEU A 163 -21.13 1.28 -17.11
CA LEU A 163 -20.23 0.28 -17.69
C LEU A 163 -19.38 0.87 -18.82
N LEU A 164 -19.98 1.67 -19.70
CA LEU A 164 -19.25 2.38 -20.76
C LEU A 164 -18.21 3.31 -20.15
N VAL A 165 -18.61 4.19 -19.23
CA VAL A 165 -17.71 5.14 -18.56
C VAL A 165 -16.57 4.42 -17.82
N PHE A 166 -16.86 3.32 -17.13
CA PHE A 166 -15.90 2.49 -16.42
C PHE A 166 -14.87 1.87 -17.37
N SER A 167 -15.34 1.19 -18.43
CA SER A 167 -14.51 0.50 -19.42
C SER A 167 -13.57 1.45 -20.15
N PHE A 168 -14.10 2.59 -20.59
CA PHE A 168 -13.37 3.61 -21.32
C PHE A 168 -12.39 4.39 -20.43
N SER A 169 -12.72 4.58 -19.15
CA SER A 169 -11.77 5.09 -18.15
C SER A 169 -10.61 4.11 -17.95
N ALA A 170 -10.88 2.81 -17.85
CA ALA A 170 -9.87 1.78 -17.67
C ALA A 170 -8.83 1.77 -18.82
N LEU A 171 -9.25 2.00 -20.06
CA LEU A 171 -8.35 2.08 -21.22
C LEU A 171 -7.32 3.23 -21.12
N THR A 172 -7.64 4.30 -20.40
CA THR A 172 -6.74 5.45 -20.23
C THR A 172 -5.76 5.32 -19.08
N VAL A 173 -6.06 4.47 -18.09
CA VAL A 173 -5.23 4.31 -16.89
C VAL A 173 -3.77 3.97 -17.21
N PRO A 174 -3.44 3.00 -18.09
CA PRO A 174 -2.05 2.68 -18.40
C PRO A 174 -1.26 3.87 -18.97
N THR A 175 -1.93 4.69 -19.79
CA THR A 175 -1.31 5.88 -20.40
C THR A 175 -1.10 6.98 -19.38
N ILE A 176 -2.08 7.20 -18.49
CA ILE A 176 -1.98 8.15 -17.39
C ILE A 176 -0.84 7.74 -16.44
N LYS A 177 -0.73 6.45 -16.07
CA LYS A 177 0.37 5.92 -15.25
C LYS A 177 1.72 6.22 -15.87
N ARG A 178 1.91 5.85 -17.16
CA ARG A 178 3.17 6.12 -17.88
C ARG A 178 3.50 7.62 -17.96
N TYR A 179 2.51 8.46 -18.21
CA TYR A 179 2.70 9.91 -18.26
C TYR A 179 3.13 10.47 -16.89
N LEU A 180 2.47 10.05 -15.81
CA LEU A 180 2.80 10.48 -14.45
C LEU A 180 4.17 9.97 -14.02
N GLU A 181 4.56 8.75 -14.38
CA GLU A 181 5.90 8.23 -14.12
C GLU A 181 6.99 9.07 -14.80
N LEU A 182 6.80 9.43 -16.07
CA LEU A 182 7.75 10.28 -16.79
C LEU A 182 7.86 11.67 -16.14
N LYS A 183 6.73 12.28 -15.77
CA LYS A 183 6.71 13.58 -15.08
C LYS A 183 7.33 13.47 -13.68
N TYR A 184 7.13 12.35 -13.00
CA TYR A 184 7.72 12.08 -11.69
C TYR A 184 9.24 11.98 -11.79
N LYS A 185 9.77 11.17 -12.71
CA LYS A 185 11.23 11.01 -12.89
C LYS A 185 11.93 12.36 -13.11
N LYS A 186 11.38 13.21 -13.98
CA LYS A 186 11.91 14.57 -14.23
C LYS A 186 11.92 15.45 -12.97
N LYS A 187 10.82 15.48 -12.22
CA LYS A 187 10.73 16.27 -10.98
C LYS A 187 11.55 15.68 -9.83
N TYR A 188 11.69 14.36 -9.79
CA TYR A 188 12.52 13.65 -8.83
C TYR A 188 14.01 13.97 -9.04
N GLU A 189 14.50 13.94 -10.28
CA GLU A 189 15.86 14.37 -10.62
C GLU A 189 16.11 15.83 -10.22
N MET A 190 15.13 16.72 -10.45
CA MET A 190 15.20 18.12 -10.00
C MET A 190 15.28 18.22 -8.47
N ALA A 191 14.41 17.51 -7.75
CA ALA A 191 14.42 17.47 -6.28
C ALA A 191 15.76 16.94 -5.75
N GLN A 192 16.33 15.92 -6.39
CA GLN A 192 17.61 15.34 -6.01
C GLN A 192 18.77 16.33 -6.21
N LYS A 193 18.80 17.05 -7.33
CA LYS A 193 19.79 18.11 -7.61
C LYS A 193 19.72 19.25 -6.60
N GLU A 194 18.51 19.71 -6.26
CA GLU A 194 18.32 20.72 -5.20
C GLU A 194 18.81 20.20 -3.84
N CYS A 195 18.58 18.91 -3.55
CA CYS A 195 19.05 18.29 -2.32
C CYS A 195 20.57 18.12 -2.29
N SER A 196 21.25 17.88 -3.42
CA SER A 196 22.71 17.84 -3.45
C SER A 196 23.33 19.22 -3.26
N MET A 197 22.74 20.28 -3.85
CA MET A 197 23.25 21.65 -3.63
C MET A 197 23.03 22.13 -2.19
N ALA A 198 21.89 21.78 -1.58
CA ALA A 198 21.64 22.09 -0.16
C ALA A 198 22.59 21.35 0.81
N LYS A 199 23.41 20.40 0.35
CA LYS A 199 24.38 19.64 1.19
C LYS A 199 25.56 20.51 1.62
N GLU A 200 25.77 21.63 0.93
CA GLU A 200 26.81 22.62 1.19
C GLU A 200 26.37 23.71 2.20
N SER A 201 25.08 23.75 2.56
CA SER A 201 24.47 24.86 3.32
C SER A 201 24.55 24.77 4.86
N GLY A 202 25.21 23.74 5.42
CA GLY A 202 25.35 23.57 6.87
C GLY A 202 24.07 23.24 7.66
N GLN A 203 22.93 23.04 6.98
CA GLN A 203 21.64 22.70 7.62
C GLN A 203 21.65 21.30 8.26
N PRO A 204 21.00 21.09 9.43
CA PRO A 204 20.92 19.77 10.06
C PRO A 204 20.32 18.69 9.15
N LEU A 205 20.93 17.51 9.12
CA LEU A 205 20.52 16.40 8.23
C LEU A 205 19.02 16.07 8.35
N VAL A 206 18.48 16.07 9.57
CA VAL A 206 17.07 15.74 9.83
C VAL A 206 16.13 16.76 9.17
N ASP A 207 16.43 18.05 9.29
CA ASP A 207 15.59 19.11 8.72
C ASP A 207 15.63 19.06 7.20
N LYS A 208 16.81 18.76 6.64
CA LYS A 208 16.96 18.51 5.22
C LYS A 208 16.14 17.31 4.74
N LEU A 209 16.27 16.17 5.42
CA LEU A 209 15.48 14.96 5.11
C LEU A 209 13.98 15.25 5.18
N ARG A 210 13.54 16.07 6.13
CA ARG A 210 12.15 16.49 6.27
C ARG A 210 11.70 17.34 5.06
N GLU A 211 12.48 18.33 4.64
CA GLU A 211 12.17 19.13 3.45
C GLU A 211 12.11 18.28 2.18
N THR A 212 13.11 17.42 1.97
CA THR A 212 13.14 16.48 0.85
C THR A 212 11.91 15.58 0.84
N LEU A 213 11.51 15.10 2.01
CA LEU A 213 10.36 14.22 2.15
C LEU A 213 9.03 14.94 1.93
N MET A 214 8.93 16.24 2.25
CA MET A 214 7.78 17.05 1.85
C MET A 214 7.66 17.12 0.32
N LYS A 215 8.76 17.35 -0.40
CA LYS A 215 8.78 17.33 -1.88
C LYS A 215 8.34 15.97 -2.43
N TYR A 216 8.92 14.89 -1.89
CA TYR A 216 8.58 13.52 -2.29
C TYR A 216 7.13 13.15 -1.97
N TRP A 217 6.60 13.57 -0.82
CA TRP A 217 5.21 13.35 -0.46
C TRP A 217 4.27 14.08 -1.43
N MET A 218 4.54 15.36 -1.72
CA MET A 218 3.72 16.12 -2.67
C MET A 218 3.71 15.46 -4.05
N MET A 219 4.86 14.99 -4.53
CA MET A 219 4.92 14.26 -5.79
C MET A 219 4.18 12.92 -5.73
N ALA A 220 4.45 12.10 -4.72
CA ALA A 220 3.87 10.77 -4.57
C ALA A 220 2.36 10.78 -4.37
N HIS A 221 1.85 11.71 -3.57
CA HIS A 221 0.41 11.84 -3.33
C HIS A 221 -0.33 12.33 -4.57
N THR A 222 0.23 13.32 -5.28
CA THR A 222 -0.41 13.88 -6.48
C THR A 222 -0.33 12.96 -7.69
N CYS A 223 0.68 12.08 -7.75
CA CYS A 223 0.82 11.04 -8.77
C CYS A 223 0.15 9.70 -8.42
N SER A 224 -0.42 9.56 -7.21
CA SER A 224 -1.10 8.33 -6.79
C SER A 224 -2.22 8.00 -7.78
N PRO A 225 -2.17 6.86 -8.50
CA PRO A 225 -3.11 6.58 -9.58
C PRO A 225 -4.56 6.52 -9.10
N GLN A 226 -4.80 6.00 -7.89
CA GLN A 226 -6.13 6.01 -7.29
C GLN A 226 -6.64 7.44 -7.06
N PHE A 227 -5.77 8.34 -6.58
CA PHE A 227 -6.14 9.75 -6.36
C PHE A 227 -6.47 10.43 -7.68
N VAL A 228 -5.68 10.17 -8.73
CA VAL A 228 -5.89 10.70 -10.08
C VAL A 228 -7.21 10.18 -10.66
N MET A 229 -7.54 8.90 -10.46
CA MET A 229 -8.83 8.35 -10.85
C MET A 229 -9.97 8.93 -10.01
N GLY A 230 -9.80 9.08 -8.70
CA GLY A 230 -10.81 9.64 -7.79
C GLY A 230 -11.23 11.07 -8.14
N ARG A 231 -10.31 11.87 -8.66
CA ARG A 231 -10.53 13.26 -9.07
C ARG A 231 -10.82 13.45 -10.56
N SER A 232 -10.89 12.35 -11.33
CA SER A 232 -11.15 12.42 -12.77
C SER A 232 -12.60 12.84 -13.06
N VAL A 233 -12.82 13.46 -14.22
CA VAL A 233 -14.18 13.87 -14.62
C VAL A 233 -15.12 12.67 -14.76
N THR A 234 -14.61 11.53 -15.25
CA THR A 234 -15.40 10.31 -15.42
C THR A 234 -15.80 9.69 -14.08
N CYS A 235 -14.92 9.71 -13.07
CA CYS A 235 -15.23 9.26 -11.72
C CYS A 235 -16.28 10.17 -11.06
N THR A 236 -16.13 11.49 -11.18
CA THR A 236 -17.14 12.42 -10.64
C THR A 236 -18.51 12.27 -11.29
N ALA A 237 -18.57 12.06 -12.61
CA ALA A 237 -19.81 11.79 -13.32
C ALA A 237 -20.42 10.45 -12.89
N SER A 238 -19.60 9.39 -12.73
CA SER A 238 -20.08 8.11 -12.20
C SER A 238 -20.68 8.23 -10.80
N GLY A 239 -20.15 9.12 -9.96
CA GLY A 239 -20.71 9.42 -8.64
C GLY A 239 -22.11 10.06 -8.71
N ALA A 240 -22.32 10.99 -9.63
CA ALA A 240 -23.64 11.57 -9.88
C ALA A 240 -24.65 10.51 -10.39
N LEU A 241 -24.22 9.65 -11.33
CA LEU A 241 -25.06 8.58 -11.86
C LEU A 241 -25.40 7.53 -10.79
N CYS A 242 -24.47 7.23 -9.87
CA CYS A 242 -24.74 6.33 -8.74
C CYS A 242 -25.71 6.95 -7.73
N LEU A 243 -25.57 8.24 -7.44
CA LEU A 243 -26.53 8.99 -6.62
C LEU A 243 -27.93 8.95 -7.24
N LEU A 244 -28.04 9.15 -8.56
CA LEU A 244 -29.31 9.04 -9.27
C LEU A 244 -29.90 7.63 -9.17
N SER A 245 -29.09 6.59 -9.35
CA SER A 245 -29.54 5.18 -9.19
C SER A 245 -29.97 4.84 -7.77
N ALA A 246 -29.37 5.47 -6.75
CA ALA A 246 -29.76 5.27 -5.35
C ALA A 246 -31.03 6.05 -5.02
N ALA A 247 -31.19 7.25 -5.58
CA ALA A 247 -32.39 8.05 -5.44
C ALA A 247 -33.61 7.36 -6.09
N THR A 248 -33.45 6.76 -7.28
CA THR A 248 -34.55 5.99 -7.92
C THR A 248 -34.95 4.77 -7.10
N LEU A 249 -33.98 4.07 -6.49
CA LEU A 249 -34.29 2.97 -5.56
C LEU A 249 -35.01 3.47 -4.31
N ALA A 250 -34.53 4.54 -3.69
CA ALA A 250 -35.12 5.13 -2.49
C ALA A 250 -36.55 5.62 -2.77
N GLU A 251 -36.78 6.28 -3.90
CA GLU A 251 -38.10 6.68 -4.36
C GLU A 251 -39.05 5.48 -4.51
N ALA A 252 -38.60 4.41 -5.18
CA ALA A 252 -39.39 3.19 -5.33
C ALA A 252 -39.73 2.55 -3.96
N MET A 253 -38.77 2.51 -3.02
CA MET A 253 -38.99 2.02 -1.66
C MET A 253 -40.03 2.89 -0.91
N VAL A 254 -39.90 4.22 -0.95
CA VAL A 254 -40.82 5.14 -0.30
C VAL A 254 -42.23 5.01 -0.88
N ARG A 255 -42.36 4.98 -2.21
CA ARG A 255 -43.66 4.76 -2.89
C ARG A 255 -44.28 3.43 -2.47
N PHE A 256 -43.49 2.36 -2.41
CA PHE A 256 -43.97 1.04 -2.01
C PHE A 256 -44.47 1.01 -0.55
N TYR A 257 -43.73 1.60 0.40
CA TYR A 257 -44.10 1.55 1.82
C TYR A 257 -45.21 2.56 2.19
N VAL A 258 -45.24 3.73 1.56
CA VAL A 258 -46.18 4.81 1.90
C VAL A 258 -47.50 4.69 1.12
N MET A 259 -47.46 4.34 -0.17
CA MET A 259 -48.64 4.23 -1.03
C MET A 259 -49.09 2.78 -1.21
N ARG A 260 -49.36 2.10 -0.09
CA ARG A 260 -49.66 0.66 -0.06
C ARG A 260 -50.90 0.23 -0.86
N GLY A 261 -51.74 1.18 -1.31
CA GLY A 261 -52.96 0.95 -2.08
C GLY A 261 -52.89 1.30 -3.57
N SER A 262 -51.76 1.79 -4.10
CA SER A 262 -51.65 2.22 -5.50
C SER A 262 -51.10 1.15 -6.46
N PHE A 263 -50.72 -0.02 -5.95
CA PHE A 263 -50.09 -1.08 -6.73
C PHE A 263 -50.86 -2.40 -6.57
N GLU A 264 -51.26 -2.99 -7.70
CA GLU A 264 -51.80 -4.34 -7.73
C GLU A 264 -50.66 -5.34 -7.98
N PHE A 265 -50.45 -6.25 -7.02
CA PHE A 265 -49.48 -7.34 -7.14
C PHE A 265 -50.19 -8.67 -7.33
N CYS A 266 -49.57 -9.57 -8.09
CA CYS A 266 -50.03 -10.94 -8.25
C CYS A 266 -50.07 -11.67 -6.90
N LYS A 267 -51.15 -12.43 -6.67
CA LYS A 267 -51.28 -13.29 -5.48
C LYS A 267 -50.45 -14.55 -5.67
N GLY A 268 -49.49 -14.78 -4.79
CA GLY A 268 -48.64 -15.96 -4.81
C GLY A 268 -47.50 -15.87 -3.80
N ASP A 269 -46.94 -17.03 -3.44
CA ASP A 269 -45.76 -17.12 -2.59
C ASP A 269 -44.50 -17.13 -3.44
N SER A 270 -43.47 -16.43 -2.97
CA SER A 270 -42.13 -16.45 -3.55
C SER A 270 -41.43 -17.72 -3.10
N ASP A 271 -40.77 -18.42 -4.01
CA ASP A 271 -39.98 -19.61 -3.67
C ASP A 271 -38.80 -19.28 -2.74
N TYR A 272 -38.33 -18.03 -2.77
CA TYR A 272 -37.33 -17.51 -1.83
C TYR A 272 -37.90 -17.26 -0.42
N LYS A 273 -39.22 -17.31 -0.24
CA LYS A 273 -39.93 -17.18 1.04
C LYS A 273 -39.47 -15.94 1.84
N TRP A 274 -39.05 -16.10 3.09
CA TRP A 274 -38.62 -15.02 3.97
C TRP A 274 -37.24 -14.45 3.60
N SER A 275 -36.42 -15.21 2.87
CA SER A 275 -35.05 -14.82 2.55
C SER A 275 -35.00 -13.58 1.64
N ILE A 276 -36.06 -13.32 0.87
CA ILE A 276 -36.14 -12.13 0.00
C ILE A 276 -36.10 -10.83 0.80
N ASN A 277 -36.69 -10.80 1.99
CA ASN A 277 -36.68 -9.63 2.87
C ASN A 277 -35.28 -9.36 3.41
N LEU A 278 -34.54 -10.44 3.71
CA LEU A 278 -33.14 -10.34 4.12
C LEU A 278 -32.27 -9.83 2.97
N VAL A 279 -32.48 -10.32 1.75
CA VAL A 279 -31.79 -9.84 0.54
C VAL A 279 -32.08 -8.36 0.32
N LEU A 280 -33.35 -7.95 0.31
CA LEU A 280 -33.75 -6.56 0.12
C LEU A 280 -33.11 -5.64 1.16
N LEU A 281 -33.15 -6.00 2.44
CA LEU A 281 -32.55 -5.21 3.52
C LEU A 281 -31.03 -5.06 3.33
N THR A 282 -30.33 -6.17 3.11
CA THR A 282 -28.86 -6.16 2.96
C THR A 282 -28.41 -5.41 1.71
N GLN A 283 -29.12 -5.55 0.59
CA GLN A 283 -28.84 -4.80 -0.64
C GLN A 283 -29.14 -3.31 -0.51
N ALA A 284 -30.22 -2.93 0.16
CA ALA A 284 -30.52 -1.52 0.43
C ALA A 284 -29.43 -0.86 1.28
N VAL A 285 -28.96 -1.55 2.32
CA VAL A 285 -27.80 -1.12 3.13
C VAL A 285 -26.54 -1.03 2.29
N ALA A 286 -26.28 -2.03 1.43
CA ALA A 286 -25.12 -2.03 0.54
C ALA A 286 -25.14 -0.85 -0.44
N VAL A 287 -26.29 -0.54 -1.06
CA VAL A 287 -26.47 0.63 -1.93
C VAL A 287 -26.24 1.91 -1.15
N GLY A 288 -26.90 2.09 0.00
CA GLY A 288 -26.73 3.27 0.84
C GLY A 288 -25.27 3.50 1.23
N MET A 289 -24.60 2.51 1.80
CA MET A 289 -23.20 2.61 2.20
C MET A 289 -22.26 2.83 0.99
N GLY A 290 -22.50 2.12 -0.11
CA GLY A 290 -21.69 2.21 -1.32
C GLY A 290 -21.82 3.54 -2.06
N THR A 291 -22.93 4.27 -1.89
CA THR A 291 -23.14 5.58 -2.50
C THR A 291 -22.45 6.74 -1.78
N ILE A 292 -22.07 6.57 -0.51
CA ILE A 292 -21.42 7.63 0.29
C ILE A 292 -20.12 8.08 -0.37
N ALA A 293 -19.25 7.13 -0.76
CA ALA A 293 -17.94 7.48 -1.31
C ALA A 293 -18.04 8.18 -2.68
N PRO A 294 -18.80 7.66 -3.67
CA PRO A 294 -19.03 8.37 -4.94
C PRO A 294 -19.69 9.74 -4.75
N ALA A 295 -20.66 9.87 -3.85
CA ALA A 295 -21.33 11.13 -3.55
C ALA A 295 -20.36 12.18 -3.00
N MET A 296 -19.50 11.78 -2.06
CA MET A 296 -18.49 12.66 -1.49
C MET A 296 -17.44 13.08 -2.51
N ARG A 297 -17.00 12.20 -3.41
CA ARG A 297 -16.10 12.56 -4.52
C ARG A 297 -16.74 13.59 -5.45
N TRP A 298 -18.01 13.40 -5.78
CA TRP A 298 -18.79 14.35 -6.57
C TRP A 298 -18.91 15.71 -5.87
N PHE A 299 -19.29 15.72 -4.59
CA PHE A 299 -19.40 16.94 -3.78
C PHE A 299 -18.06 17.69 -3.63
N LEU A 300 -16.97 16.96 -3.38
CA LEU A 300 -15.63 17.51 -3.26
C LEU A 300 -15.18 18.18 -4.58
N ALA A 301 -15.41 17.52 -5.71
CA ALA A 301 -15.10 18.07 -7.03
C ALA A 301 -15.87 19.36 -7.35
N ILE A 302 -17.08 19.49 -6.81
CA ILE A 302 -17.91 20.69 -6.94
C ILE A 302 -17.36 21.80 -6.05
N ASN A 303 -17.15 21.53 -4.75
CA ASN A 303 -16.64 22.53 -3.81
C ASN A 303 -15.28 23.10 -4.23
N PHE A 304 -14.41 22.29 -4.83
CA PHE A 304 -13.11 22.75 -5.33
C PHE A 304 -13.19 23.77 -6.47
N ARG A 305 -14.26 23.73 -7.27
CA ARG A 305 -14.43 24.60 -8.44
C ARG A 305 -15.53 25.65 -8.26
N CYS A 306 -16.35 25.53 -7.22
CA CYS A 306 -17.20 26.61 -6.76
C CYS A 306 -16.31 27.81 -6.41
N PRO A 307 -16.60 29.01 -6.95
CA PRO A 307 -15.89 30.22 -6.56
C PRO A 307 -16.27 30.57 -5.11
N THR A 308 -15.66 29.93 -4.13
CA THR A 308 -15.77 30.38 -2.74
C THR A 308 -15.10 31.75 -2.64
N ARG A 309 -15.94 32.77 -2.45
CA ARG A 309 -15.61 34.08 -1.87
C ARG A 309 -14.45 34.81 -2.56
N GLY A 310 -14.75 35.53 -3.64
CA GLY A 310 -13.96 36.68 -4.09
C GLY A 310 -12.90 36.46 -5.17
N ARG A 311 -12.61 35.24 -5.62
CA ARG A 311 -11.70 35.04 -6.78
C ARG A 311 -12.47 34.73 -8.06
N LYS A 312 -12.67 35.76 -8.88
CA LYS A 312 -12.93 35.60 -10.32
C LYS A 312 -11.66 35.03 -10.98
N LYS A 313 -11.43 33.72 -10.92
CA LYS A 313 -10.56 33.06 -11.91
C LYS A 313 -11.48 32.66 -13.07
N GLY A 314 -11.21 33.22 -14.25
CA GLY A 314 -12.02 33.06 -15.45
C GLY A 314 -12.28 31.59 -15.77
N CYS A 315 -13.52 31.29 -16.15
CA CYS A 315 -13.97 29.98 -16.60
C CYS A 315 -13.52 29.70 -18.05
N ASP A 316 -12.32 30.12 -18.43
CA ASP A 316 -11.81 29.95 -19.78
C ASP A 316 -10.76 28.83 -19.82
N SER A 317 -11.17 27.68 -20.38
CA SER A 317 -10.38 26.55 -20.92
C SER A 317 -10.96 25.15 -20.62
N ASN A 318 -12.13 25.01 -20.01
CA ASN A 318 -12.58 23.70 -19.50
C ASN A 318 -13.14 22.70 -20.54
N TYR A 319 -13.39 23.09 -21.79
CA TYR A 319 -14.00 22.22 -22.81
C TYR A 319 -13.01 21.56 -23.78
N LYS A 320 -11.72 21.88 -23.70
CA LYS A 320 -10.70 21.22 -24.53
C LYS A 320 -10.60 19.73 -24.16
N LEU A 321 -10.62 18.85 -25.15
CA LEU A 321 -10.33 17.42 -24.94
C LEU A 321 -8.81 17.28 -24.75
N GLU A 322 -8.40 16.82 -23.57
CA GLU A 322 -6.99 16.61 -23.26
C GLU A 322 -6.44 15.38 -24.00
N GLU A 323 -5.23 15.49 -24.56
CA GLU A 323 -4.66 14.46 -25.45
C GLU A 323 -4.54 13.09 -24.75
N TYR A 324 -4.26 13.10 -23.44
CA TYR A 324 -4.05 11.87 -22.66
C TYR A 324 -5.28 10.94 -22.64
N TRP A 325 -6.50 11.47 -22.84
CA TRP A 325 -7.73 10.67 -22.85
C TRP A 325 -7.84 9.77 -24.07
N ILE A 326 -7.29 10.18 -25.21
CA ILE A 326 -7.39 9.46 -26.49
C ILE A 326 -6.08 8.80 -26.92
N LYS A 327 -4.96 9.21 -26.32
CA LYS A 327 -3.61 8.78 -26.70
C LYS A 327 -3.43 7.25 -26.76
N ALA A 328 -3.99 6.51 -25.81
CA ALA A 328 -3.93 5.04 -25.83
C ALA A 328 -4.55 4.44 -27.11
N LEU A 329 -5.72 4.95 -27.50
CA LEU A 329 -6.47 4.50 -28.66
C LEU A 329 -5.78 4.93 -29.97
N VAL A 330 -5.20 6.13 -29.99
CA VAL A 330 -4.42 6.64 -31.13
C VAL A 330 -3.16 5.79 -31.34
N VAL A 331 -2.40 5.52 -30.29
CA VAL A 331 -1.22 4.64 -30.37
C VAL A 331 -1.64 3.23 -30.82
N MET A 332 -2.72 2.67 -30.26
CA MET A 332 -3.23 1.37 -30.68
C MET A 332 -3.64 1.33 -32.16
N LYS A 333 -4.16 2.45 -32.69
CA LYS A 333 -4.53 2.62 -34.10
C LYS A 333 -3.31 2.63 -35.01
N GLU A 334 -2.20 3.23 -34.57
CA GLU A 334 -0.94 3.29 -35.31
C GLU A 334 -0.15 1.98 -35.25
N CYS A 335 -0.26 1.20 -34.17
CA CYS A 335 0.48 -0.06 -34.04
C CYS A 335 0.02 -1.13 -35.07
N PRO A 336 0.96 -1.84 -35.72
CA PRO A 336 0.62 -2.95 -36.61
C PRO A 336 0.03 -4.14 -35.82
N LEU A 337 -0.78 -4.97 -36.49
CA LEU A 337 -1.28 -6.25 -35.97
C LEU A 337 -0.16 -7.30 -36.02
N THR A 338 0.83 -7.22 -35.12
CA THR A 338 2.01 -8.11 -35.13
C THR A 338 1.78 -9.47 -34.45
N ASN A 339 0.76 -9.61 -33.59
CA ASN A 339 0.57 -10.79 -32.75
C ASN A 339 -0.47 -11.81 -33.23
N ILE A 340 -1.05 -11.65 -34.43
CA ILE A 340 -2.00 -12.63 -34.97
C ILE A 340 -1.37 -13.27 -36.22
N PRO A 341 -0.99 -14.57 -36.17
CA PRO A 341 -0.41 -15.28 -37.31
C PRO A 341 -1.51 -15.58 -38.34
N ILE A 342 -1.92 -14.57 -39.11
CA ILE A 342 -2.83 -14.74 -40.25
C ILE A 342 -1.98 -14.85 -41.51
N HIS A 343 -1.91 -16.05 -42.08
CA HIS A 343 -1.13 -16.35 -43.28
C HIS A 343 -1.63 -15.63 -44.54
N HIS A 344 -2.91 -15.22 -44.60
CA HIS A 344 -3.49 -14.65 -45.83
C HIS A 344 -3.48 -13.10 -45.86
N PRO A 345 -2.83 -12.47 -46.85
CA PRO A 345 -2.68 -11.00 -46.93
C PRO A 345 -3.99 -10.21 -47.08
N GLN A 346 -5.03 -10.78 -47.71
CA GLN A 346 -6.33 -10.12 -47.89
C GLN A 346 -7.12 -10.03 -46.57
N CYS A 347 -7.18 -11.13 -45.79
CA CYS A 347 -7.79 -11.13 -44.46
C CYS A 347 -7.08 -10.14 -43.52
N ARG A 348 -5.74 -10.05 -43.58
CA ARG A 348 -4.97 -9.07 -42.80
C ARG A 348 -5.36 -7.63 -43.14
N ARG A 349 -5.59 -7.31 -44.43
CA ARG A 349 -6.03 -5.97 -44.88
C ARG A 349 -7.45 -5.65 -44.39
N ILE A 350 -8.37 -6.60 -44.47
CA ILE A 350 -9.76 -6.43 -43.98
C ILE A 350 -9.76 -6.24 -42.46
N LEU A 351 -9.04 -7.09 -41.72
CA LEU A 351 -8.94 -7.01 -40.26
C LEU A 351 -8.30 -5.68 -39.81
N HIS A 352 -7.26 -5.23 -40.51
CA HIS A 352 -6.66 -3.93 -40.24
C HIS A 352 -7.61 -2.76 -40.53
N GLY A 353 -8.37 -2.83 -41.64
CA GLY A 353 -9.41 -1.86 -41.95
C GLY A 353 -10.52 -1.82 -40.91
N ALA A 354 -10.98 -2.99 -40.46
CA ALA A 354 -11.97 -3.11 -39.39
C ALA A 354 -11.43 -2.56 -38.05
N LYS A 355 -10.18 -2.89 -37.69
CA LYS A 355 -9.49 -2.34 -36.52
C LYS A 355 -9.48 -0.81 -36.52
N ILE A 356 -9.09 -0.19 -37.64
CA ILE A 356 -9.04 1.28 -37.74
C ILE A 356 -10.44 1.87 -37.55
N LYS A 357 -11.47 1.32 -38.20
CA LYS A 357 -12.85 1.78 -38.04
C LYS A 357 -13.33 1.65 -36.59
N LEU A 358 -13.07 0.52 -35.95
CA LEU A 358 -13.40 0.28 -34.54
C LEU A 358 -12.70 1.29 -33.62
N LEU A 359 -11.41 1.51 -33.80
CA LEU A 359 -10.65 2.45 -32.97
C LEU A 359 -11.07 3.89 -33.18
N ASN A 360 -11.43 4.30 -34.41
CA ASN A 360 -12.02 5.62 -34.66
C ASN A 360 -13.35 5.78 -33.92
N LEU A 361 -14.21 4.75 -33.92
CA LEU A 361 -15.45 4.76 -33.15
C LEU A 361 -15.16 4.87 -31.65
N CYS A 362 -14.22 4.08 -31.12
CA CYS A 362 -13.81 4.15 -29.71
C CYS A 362 -13.26 5.53 -29.33
N ILE A 363 -12.46 6.17 -30.20
CA ILE A 363 -11.96 7.54 -29.96
C ILE A 363 -13.13 8.53 -29.87
N GLY A 364 -14.11 8.42 -30.78
CA GLY A 364 -15.32 9.24 -30.75
C GLY A 364 -16.13 9.04 -29.47
N ILE A 365 -16.35 7.77 -29.05
CA ILE A 365 -17.06 7.44 -27.82
C ILE A 365 -16.31 7.99 -26.60
N GLN A 366 -14.99 7.81 -26.54
CA GLN A 366 -14.15 8.32 -25.45
C GLN A 366 -14.24 9.84 -25.32
N ALA A 367 -14.14 10.55 -26.45
CA ALA A 367 -14.31 12.00 -26.50
C ALA A 367 -15.71 12.43 -26.02
N GLY A 368 -16.76 11.72 -26.46
CA GLY A 368 -18.14 11.94 -26.03
C GLY A 368 -18.31 11.72 -24.53
N ILE A 369 -17.76 10.64 -23.96
CA ILE A 369 -17.80 10.35 -22.52
C ILE A 369 -17.14 11.47 -21.71
N VAL A 370 -15.94 11.90 -22.11
CA VAL A 370 -15.23 12.98 -21.40
C VAL A 370 -16.01 14.28 -21.48
N PHE A 371 -16.55 14.61 -22.65
CA PHE A 371 -17.38 15.80 -22.85
C PHE A 371 -18.63 15.78 -21.96
N MET A 372 -19.42 14.70 -22.02
CA MET A 372 -20.63 14.54 -21.20
C MET A 372 -20.30 14.56 -19.69
N SER A 373 -19.19 13.95 -19.28
CA SER A 373 -18.73 13.99 -17.88
C SER A 373 -18.40 15.41 -17.42
N LYS A 374 -17.79 16.23 -18.29
CA LYS A 374 -17.53 17.65 -18.02
C LYS A 374 -18.83 18.44 -17.91
N VAL A 375 -19.81 18.17 -18.79
CA VAL A 375 -21.15 18.79 -18.74
C VAL A 375 -21.88 18.43 -17.44
N ILE A 376 -21.93 17.15 -17.07
CA ILE A 376 -22.54 16.69 -15.81
C ILE A 376 -21.92 17.44 -14.63
N ARG A 377 -20.60 17.57 -14.59
CA ARG A 377 -19.91 18.30 -13.52
C ARG A 377 -20.26 19.80 -13.55
N PHE A 378 -20.32 20.43 -14.73
CA PHE A 378 -20.70 21.85 -14.85
C PHE A 378 -22.13 22.11 -14.36
N VAL A 379 -23.08 21.30 -14.81
CA VAL A 379 -24.48 21.34 -14.34
C VAL A 379 -24.53 21.15 -12.82
N SER A 380 -23.77 20.20 -12.28
CA SER A 380 -23.69 19.97 -10.83
C SER A 380 -23.15 21.18 -10.06
N VAL A 381 -22.10 21.85 -10.56
CA VAL A 381 -21.55 23.07 -9.94
C VAL A 381 -22.57 24.20 -9.98
N TYR A 382 -23.30 24.36 -11.09
CA TYR A 382 -24.33 25.38 -11.22
C TYR A 382 -25.48 25.15 -10.22
N PHE A 383 -26.03 23.93 -10.15
CA PHE A 383 -27.11 23.61 -9.20
C PHE A 383 -26.66 23.77 -7.74
N MET A 384 -25.49 23.24 -7.37
CA MET A 384 -24.98 23.36 -6.00
C MET A 384 -24.65 24.81 -5.64
N GLY A 385 -24.12 25.59 -6.58
CA GLY A 385 -23.89 27.03 -6.40
C GLY A 385 -25.19 27.77 -6.10
N THR A 386 -26.27 27.46 -6.81
CA THR A 386 -27.61 28.02 -6.55
C THR A 386 -28.16 27.59 -5.18
N ILE A 387 -27.98 26.32 -4.79
CA ILE A 387 -28.39 25.82 -3.47
C ILE A 387 -27.62 26.51 -2.35
N LEU A 388 -26.29 26.66 -2.49
CA LEU A 388 -25.44 27.34 -1.51
C LEU A 388 -25.80 28.83 -1.38
N LEU A 389 -26.05 29.52 -2.50
CA LEU A 389 -26.54 30.90 -2.49
C LEU A 389 -27.92 31.02 -1.83
N CYS A 390 -28.83 30.07 -2.11
CA CYS A 390 -30.13 30.01 -1.46
C CYS A 390 -30.01 29.75 0.05
N TYR A 391 -29.13 28.83 0.46
CA TYR A 391 -28.84 28.54 1.87
C TYR A 391 -28.21 29.73 2.58
N ASP A 392 -27.26 30.43 1.96
CA ASP A 392 -26.66 31.65 2.51
C ASP A 392 -27.71 32.76 2.61
N HIS A 393 -28.59 32.93 1.62
CA HIS A 393 -29.71 33.87 1.70
C HIS A 393 -30.71 33.51 2.80
N VAL A 394 -31.05 32.22 2.96
CA VAL A 394 -31.93 31.74 4.04
C VAL A 394 -31.26 31.87 5.40
N ARG A 395 -29.95 31.61 5.52
CA ARG A 395 -29.17 31.81 6.75
C ARG A 395 -29.06 33.28 7.11
N ASP A 396 -28.74 34.15 6.15
CA ASP A 396 -28.64 35.60 6.36
C ASP A 396 -30.02 36.20 6.68
N TRP A 397 -31.10 35.63 6.13
CA TRP A 397 -32.48 35.94 6.51
C TRP A 397 -32.83 35.43 7.92
N LEU A 398 -32.45 34.20 8.30
CA LEU A 398 -32.62 33.68 9.66
C LEU A 398 -31.81 34.46 10.71
N MET A 399 -30.58 34.86 10.38
CA MET A 399 -29.73 35.66 11.27
C MET A 399 -30.25 37.09 11.45
N LYS A 400 -31.05 37.63 10.51
CA LYS A 400 -31.80 38.88 10.71
C LYS A 400 -32.90 38.77 11.78
N PHE A 401 -33.33 37.57 12.15
CA PHE A 401 -34.34 37.33 13.20
C PHE A 401 -33.75 36.91 14.56
N THR A 402 -32.42 36.87 14.70
CA THR A 402 -31.76 36.51 15.97
C THR A 402 -31.05 37.76 16.54
N PRO A 403 -31.30 38.20 17.79
CA PRO A 403 -30.65 39.39 18.33
C PRO A 403 -29.15 39.11 18.57
N ASN A 404 -28.30 40.00 18.05
CA ASN A 404 -26.85 39.93 18.19
C ASN A 404 -26.41 40.00 19.67
N ASN A 405 -25.77 38.95 20.16
CA ASN A 405 -24.89 38.99 21.32
C ASN A 405 -23.75 37.98 21.14
N SER A 406 -22.61 38.45 20.63
CA SER A 406 -21.28 38.08 21.14
C SER A 406 -20.17 38.71 20.30
N ILE A 407 -19.53 39.71 20.90
CA ILE A 407 -18.08 39.89 21.03
C ILE A 407 -17.23 39.23 19.91
N ARG A 408 -16.72 40.10 19.05
CA ARG A 408 -15.61 39.86 18.12
C ARG A 408 -14.35 39.61 18.94
N ASN A 409 -14.01 38.34 19.17
CA ASN A 409 -12.70 37.95 19.67
C ASN A 409 -11.73 37.77 18.49
N ASP A 410 -10.76 38.68 18.49
CA ASP A 410 -9.42 38.63 17.93
C ASP A 410 -9.08 37.56 16.88
N SER A 411 -8.72 38.10 15.72
CA SER A 411 -7.60 37.65 14.91
C SER A 411 -6.41 37.24 15.79
N GLY A 412 -6.26 35.94 16.03
CA GLY A 412 -5.01 35.38 16.56
C GLY A 412 -3.86 35.67 15.59
N PRO A 413 -2.65 35.97 16.10
CA PRO A 413 -1.56 36.47 15.30
C PRO A 413 -1.17 35.45 14.24
N GLU A 414 -1.11 35.90 12.98
CA GLU A 414 -0.37 35.22 11.94
C GLU A 414 1.01 34.90 12.51
N SER A 415 1.27 33.61 12.70
CA SER A 415 2.62 33.12 12.96
C SER A 415 3.54 33.70 11.89
N PRO A 416 4.72 34.24 12.24
CA PRO A 416 5.57 34.93 11.30
C PRO A 416 5.89 34.03 10.10
N PRO A 417 6.04 34.59 8.89
CA PRO A 417 6.26 33.84 7.66
C PRO A 417 7.63 33.18 7.75
N ASN A 418 7.67 31.98 8.32
CA ASN A 418 8.81 31.11 8.19
C ASN A 418 8.96 30.84 6.69
N TYR A 419 10.14 31.09 6.14
CA TYR A 419 10.50 31.04 4.72
C TYR A 419 10.25 29.63 4.15
N LYS A 420 8.98 29.24 4.00
CA LYS A 420 8.55 27.88 3.67
C LYS A 420 8.60 27.71 2.15
N GLN A 421 9.59 26.94 1.72
CA GLN A 421 9.86 26.44 0.36
C GLN A 421 8.60 26.27 -0.51
N ASP A 422 8.68 26.77 -1.75
CA ASP A 422 7.60 26.69 -2.73
C ASP A 422 7.41 25.25 -3.26
N LEU A 423 6.58 24.48 -2.57
CA LEU A 423 6.21 23.11 -2.92
C LEU A 423 5.36 23.01 -4.20
N SER A 424 4.86 24.13 -4.74
CA SER A 424 3.97 24.15 -5.91
C SER A 424 4.58 23.45 -7.13
N ARG A 425 5.90 23.62 -7.31
CA ARG A 425 6.69 23.02 -8.41
C ARG A 425 6.75 21.50 -8.33
N PHE A 426 6.50 20.91 -7.17
CA PHE A 426 6.49 19.46 -6.94
C PHE A 426 5.09 18.83 -7.05
N VAL A 427 4.04 19.59 -7.30
CA VAL A 427 2.69 19.06 -7.56
C VAL A 427 2.64 18.44 -8.97
N LEU A 428 2.27 17.17 -9.09
CA LEU A 428 1.97 16.54 -10.37
C LEU A 428 0.49 16.69 -10.71
N HIS A 429 0.22 17.35 -11.83
CA HIS A 429 -1.12 17.55 -12.37
C HIS A 429 -1.13 17.15 -13.86
N LEU A 430 -2.29 16.77 -14.40
CA LEU A 430 -2.50 16.53 -15.82
C LEU A 430 -2.79 17.86 -16.55
N GLU A 431 -2.90 17.82 -17.88
CA GLU A 431 -3.36 18.97 -18.68
C GLU A 431 -4.77 19.39 -18.20
N GLY A 432 -5.03 20.69 -18.03
CA GLY A 432 -6.32 21.22 -17.58
C GLY A 432 -6.56 21.23 -16.06
N GLU A 433 -5.52 20.97 -15.26
CA GLU A 433 -5.61 20.80 -13.80
C GLU A 433 -4.80 21.82 -12.99
N ASP A 434 -4.54 23.01 -13.52
CA ASP A 434 -3.67 24.00 -12.86
C ASP A 434 -4.21 24.46 -11.49
N ALA A 435 -5.54 24.45 -11.31
CA ALA A 435 -6.19 24.72 -10.02
C ALA A 435 -5.84 23.70 -8.92
N LEU A 436 -5.35 22.51 -9.27
CA LEU A 436 -4.93 21.49 -8.31
C LEU A 436 -3.72 21.96 -7.48
N VAL A 437 -2.84 22.78 -8.07
CA VAL A 437 -1.65 23.28 -7.39
C VAL A 437 -2.03 24.16 -6.20
N ASP A 438 -2.92 25.14 -6.43
CA ASP A 438 -3.43 26.04 -5.38
C ASP A 438 -4.11 25.26 -4.24
N LEU A 439 -4.89 24.22 -4.59
CA LEU A 439 -5.59 23.37 -3.63
C LEU A 439 -4.61 22.56 -2.76
N MET A 440 -3.65 21.90 -3.40
CA MET A 440 -2.67 21.07 -2.71
C MET A 440 -1.80 21.90 -1.75
N MET A 441 -1.50 23.15 -2.12
CA MET A 441 -0.78 24.11 -1.27
C MET A 441 -1.62 24.61 -0.09
N LYS A 442 -2.96 24.55 -0.17
CA LYS A 442 -3.86 24.96 0.92
C LYS A 442 -4.15 23.82 1.90
N GLU A 443 -4.48 22.63 1.39
CA GLU A 443 -5.01 21.53 2.21
C GLU A 443 -3.93 20.54 2.67
N ASN A 444 -2.89 20.30 1.86
CA ASN A 444 -1.95 19.20 2.07
C ASN A 444 -0.50 19.63 2.36
N ARG A 445 -0.25 20.94 2.49
CA ARG A 445 1.10 21.50 2.68
C ARG A 445 1.84 20.92 3.88
N ASP A 446 1.12 20.68 4.98
CA ASP A 446 1.70 20.21 6.25
C ASP A 446 1.34 18.74 6.57
N ALA A 447 0.87 17.95 5.58
CA ALA A 447 0.44 16.56 5.81
C ALA A 447 1.61 15.68 6.31
N THR A 448 2.80 15.81 5.73
CA THR A 448 4.01 15.10 6.18
C THR A 448 4.37 15.46 7.63
N ASP A 449 4.19 16.73 8.00
CA ASP A 449 4.46 17.21 9.36
C ASP A 449 3.52 16.63 10.40
N TYR A 450 2.27 16.39 10.05
CA TYR A 450 1.31 15.69 10.92
C TYR A 450 1.77 14.26 11.20
N TRP A 451 2.11 13.49 10.16
CA TRP A 451 2.58 12.10 10.30
C TRP A 451 3.89 12.03 11.08
N TRP A 452 4.82 12.92 10.78
CA TRP A 452 6.09 13.03 11.48
C TRP A 452 5.88 13.35 12.97
N ARG A 453 5.05 14.35 13.33
CA ARG A 453 4.74 14.68 14.73
C ARG A 453 4.09 13.51 15.47
N LYS A 454 3.20 12.77 14.79
CA LYS A 454 2.56 11.58 15.34
C LYS A 454 3.56 10.46 15.58
N ALA A 455 4.50 10.25 14.65
CA ALA A 455 5.55 9.24 14.75
C ALA A 455 6.58 9.58 15.84
N LYS A 456 6.93 10.86 15.99
CA LYS A 456 7.83 11.39 17.02
C LYS A 456 7.36 11.10 18.45
N LYS A 457 6.05 11.00 18.69
CA LYS A 457 5.51 10.59 19.99
C LYS A 457 5.74 9.11 20.31
N ARG A 458 6.08 8.28 19.32
CA ARG A 458 6.28 6.83 19.42
C ARG A 458 7.73 6.42 19.12
N GLN A 459 8.68 7.23 19.58
CA GLN A 459 10.11 6.94 19.45
C GLN A 459 10.47 5.66 20.23
N PRO A 460 11.41 4.84 19.71
CA PRO A 460 11.86 3.63 20.38
C PRO A 460 12.76 4.02 21.55
N LYS A 461 12.28 3.83 22.78
CA LYS A 461 12.99 4.30 23.99
C LYS A 461 14.14 3.36 24.35
N HIS A 462 13.88 2.06 24.34
CA HIS A 462 14.87 1.05 24.71
C HIS A 462 15.97 0.95 23.66
N LEU A 463 15.64 1.13 22.37
CA LEU A 463 16.66 1.24 21.33
C LEU A 463 17.57 2.45 21.56
N MET A 464 17.02 3.60 21.94
CA MET A 464 17.83 4.80 22.21
C MET A 464 18.80 4.57 23.38
N GLU A 465 18.30 4.01 24.49
CA GLU A 465 19.12 3.67 25.65
C GLU A 465 20.21 2.64 25.29
N LEU A 466 19.90 1.68 24.42
CA LEU A 466 20.88 0.72 23.94
C LEU A 466 21.96 1.39 23.07
N LEU A 467 21.57 2.30 22.17
CA LEU A 467 22.49 3.02 21.28
C LEU A 467 23.42 3.99 22.01
N GLU A 468 23.04 4.48 23.19
CA GLU A 468 23.92 5.30 24.04
C GLU A 468 25.18 4.55 24.52
N LEU A 469 25.16 3.20 24.51
CA LEU A 469 26.34 2.38 24.80
C LEU A 469 27.35 2.36 23.65
N SER A 470 26.90 2.58 22.41
CA SER A 470 27.78 2.56 21.24
C SER A 470 28.72 3.76 21.27
N ARG A 471 29.95 3.55 20.78
CA ARG A 471 30.94 4.63 20.66
C ARG A 471 31.29 4.84 19.18
N PRO A 472 30.52 5.66 18.45
CA PRO A 472 30.79 5.95 17.04
C PRO A 472 32.20 6.52 16.80
N SER A 473 32.77 7.24 17.76
CA SER A 473 34.14 7.80 17.69
C SER A 473 35.24 6.75 17.72
N GLU A 474 34.96 5.55 18.23
CA GLU A 474 35.88 4.41 18.21
C GLU A 474 35.63 3.51 16.98
N GLY A 475 34.78 3.97 16.04
CA GLY A 475 34.51 3.29 14.78
C GLY A 475 33.62 2.05 14.89
N PHE A 476 32.78 1.91 15.92
CA PHE A 476 31.94 0.71 16.13
C PHE A 476 32.77 -0.58 16.26
N LYS A 477 33.74 -0.57 17.18
CA LYS A 477 34.69 -1.67 17.41
C LYS A 477 33.99 -3.03 17.57
N GLY A 478 32.78 -3.08 18.11
CA GLY A 478 31.98 -4.30 18.21
C GLY A 478 31.78 -5.06 16.89
N LEU A 479 31.87 -4.40 15.73
CA LEU A 479 31.80 -5.03 14.41
C LEU A 479 32.99 -5.96 14.10
N THR A 480 34.16 -5.72 14.69
CA THR A 480 35.31 -6.61 14.52
C THR A 480 35.43 -7.63 15.64
N GLU A 481 34.84 -7.34 16.80
CA GLU A 481 34.96 -8.18 17.99
C GLU A 481 33.96 -9.35 17.99
N PHE A 482 32.75 -9.17 17.43
CA PHE A 482 31.73 -10.22 17.48
C PHE A 482 32.09 -11.46 16.65
N ASP A 483 32.90 -11.28 15.61
CA ASP A 483 33.32 -12.34 14.71
C ASP A 483 34.78 -12.11 14.30
N SER A 484 35.66 -13.04 14.64
CA SER A 484 37.10 -12.95 14.40
C SER A 484 37.48 -13.65 13.10
N PHE A 485 38.41 -13.05 12.37
CA PHE A 485 39.02 -13.68 11.18
C PHE A 485 39.92 -14.87 11.53
N LYS A 486 40.23 -15.08 12.83
CA LYS A 486 41.03 -16.21 13.31
C LYS A 486 40.20 -17.48 13.51
N VAL A 487 38.87 -17.40 13.48
CA VAL A 487 38.01 -18.59 13.65
C VAL A 487 38.05 -19.44 12.38
N PRO A 488 38.35 -20.74 12.46
CA PRO A 488 38.32 -21.63 11.31
C PRO A 488 36.90 -21.78 10.74
N PRO A 489 36.70 -21.66 9.41
CA PRO A 489 35.39 -21.86 8.78
C PRO A 489 34.94 -23.32 8.90
N LEU A 490 33.62 -23.56 8.90
CA LEU A 490 33.05 -24.91 8.92
C LEU A 490 33.00 -25.58 7.54
N ASP A 491 33.16 -24.82 6.47
CA ASP A 491 33.24 -25.31 5.09
C ASP A 491 34.37 -24.62 4.30
N THR A 492 34.56 -25.02 3.04
CA THR A 492 35.58 -24.43 2.14
C THR A 492 35.30 -22.95 1.85
N GLU A 493 34.04 -22.53 1.89
CA GLU A 493 33.60 -21.15 1.73
C GLU A 493 32.80 -20.69 2.96
N GLU A 494 32.80 -19.38 3.22
CA GLU A 494 32.15 -18.77 4.39
C GLU A 494 30.89 -18.00 3.97
N ALA A 495 29.84 -18.07 4.79
CA ALA A 495 28.62 -17.31 4.52
C ALA A 495 28.82 -15.82 4.85
N PRO A 496 28.28 -14.89 4.03
CA PRO A 496 28.40 -13.47 4.30
C PRO A 496 27.65 -13.09 5.58
N ASN A 497 28.16 -12.10 6.32
CA ASN A 497 27.55 -11.67 7.57
C ASN A 497 26.28 -10.85 7.33
N CYS A 498 25.33 -11.00 8.25
CA CYS A 498 24.00 -10.40 8.17
C CYS A 498 23.70 -9.67 9.49
N TRP A 499 23.24 -8.42 9.40
CA TRP A 499 22.93 -7.59 10.56
C TRP A 499 21.92 -8.24 11.49
N SER A 500 20.79 -8.70 10.96
CA SER A 500 19.74 -9.32 11.78
C SER A 500 20.22 -10.62 12.41
N LEU A 501 20.91 -11.49 11.66
CA LEU A 501 21.36 -12.78 12.18
C LEU A 501 22.43 -12.62 13.26
N SER A 502 23.42 -11.74 13.07
CA SER A 502 24.45 -11.47 14.09
C SER A 502 23.84 -10.91 15.38
N LEU A 503 22.87 -9.99 15.27
CA LEU A 503 22.16 -9.44 16.44
C LEU A 503 21.38 -10.51 17.22
N VAL A 504 20.64 -11.35 16.49
CA VAL A 504 19.84 -12.44 17.07
C VAL A 504 20.75 -13.46 17.76
N THR A 505 21.87 -13.83 17.14
CA THR A 505 22.84 -14.76 17.70
C THR A 505 23.50 -14.21 18.97
N LEU A 506 24.02 -12.98 18.93
CA LEU A 506 24.60 -12.32 20.11
C LEU A 506 23.61 -12.22 21.26
N THR A 507 22.36 -11.84 20.97
CA THR A 507 21.31 -11.72 21.99
C THR A 507 20.89 -13.09 22.53
N SER A 508 20.95 -14.14 21.71
CA SER A 508 20.73 -15.53 22.16
C SER A 508 21.82 -15.99 23.12
N ILE A 509 23.09 -15.64 22.85
CA ILE A 509 24.22 -15.89 23.76
C ILE A 509 24.01 -15.12 25.06
N ALA A 510 23.67 -13.83 24.99
CA ALA A 510 23.38 -12.99 26.16
C ALA A 510 22.27 -13.59 27.05
N PHE A 511 21.26 -14.22 26.43
CA PHE A 511 20.19 -14.92 27.14
C PHE A 511 20.67 -16.16 27.90
N ALA A 512 21.69 -16.84 27.39
CA ALA A 512 22.27 -18.04 28.00
C ALA A 512 23.29 -17.72 29.10
N VAL A 513 23.76 -16.47 29.24
CA VAL A 513 24.74 -16.08 30.27
C VAL A 513 24.12 -16.26 31.66
N PRO A 514 24.80 -16.95 32.61
CA PRO A 514 24.25 -17.25 33.92
C PRO A 514 24.42 -16.05 34.87
N ASN A 515 23.64 -15.99 35.95
CA ASN A 515 23.76 -14.97 37.01
C ASN A 515 23.59 -13.50 36.54
N ILE A 516 22.87 -13.26 35.45
CA ILE A 516 22.47 -11.91 35.01
C ILE A 516 21.06 -11.61 35.53
N ASP A 517 20.84 -10.38 35.97
CA ASP A 517 19.51 -9.90 36.32
C ASP A 517 18.53 -10.03 35.14
N GLY A 518 17.37 -10.64 35.41
CA GLY A 518 16.35 -10.88 34.40
C GLY A 518 15.79 -9.59 33.78
N CYS A 519 15.79 -8.47 34.53
CA CYS A 519 15.36 -7.19 33.98
C CYS A 519 16.37 -6.66 32.95
N SER A 520 17.68 -6.79 33.19
CA SER A 520 18.73 -6.42 32.24
C SER A 520 18.66 -7.21 30.94
N VAL A 521 18.42 -8.52 31.00
CA VAL A 521 18.22 -9.36 29.79
C VAL A 521 16.97 -8.92 29.03
N LYS A 522 15.86 -8.69 29.74
CA LYS A 522 14.60 -8.23 29.15
C LYS A 522 14.74 -6.85 28.49
N HIS A 523 15.53 -5.96 29.09
CA HIS A 523 15.82 -4.64 28.54
C HIS A 523 16.57 -4.74 27.21
N LEU A 524 17.62 -5.58 27.15
CA LEU A 524 18.34 -5.88 25.90
C LEU A 524 17.41 -6.43 24.82
N ILE A 525 16.59 -7.44 25.14
CA ILE A 525 15.62 -8.03 24.19
C ILE A 525 14.67 -6.96 23.67
N THR A 526 14.15 -6.09 24.54
CA THR A 526 13.20 -5.04 24.14
C THR A 526 13.88 -4.01 23.22
N GLY A 527 15.12 -3.62 23.50
CA GLY A 527 15.91 -2.74 22.63
C GLY A 527 16.22 -3.38 21.27
N VAL A 528 16.62 -4.65 21.25
CA VAL A 528 16.87 -5.42 20.01
C VAL A 528 15.58 -5.59 19.21
N ASN A 529 14.45 -5.88 19.85
CA ASN A 529 13.14 -5.93 19.21
C ASN A 529 12.76 -4.61 18.53
N GLU A 530 12.94 -3.49 19.22
CA GLU A 530 12.71 -2.16 18.64
C GLU A 530 13.67 -1.87 17.46
N GLY A 531 14.92 -2.32 17.54
CA GLY A 531 15.95 -2.16 16.51
C GLY A 531 15.75 -3.03 15.27
N LEU A 532 15.39 -4.31 15.45
CA LEU A 532 15.24 -5.29 14.37
C LEU A 532 14.20 -4.86 13.32
N VAL A 533 13.18 -4.09 13.71
CA VAL A 533 12.21 -3.50 12.77
C VAL A 533 12.90 -2.67 11.68
N TYR A 534 13.91 -1.88 12.05
CA TYR A 534 14.67 -1.05 11.12
C TYR A 534 15.76 -1.83 10.39
N VAL A 535 16.48 -2.70 11.10
CA VAL A 535 17.54 -3.55 10.52
C VAL A 535 17.02 -4.39 9.37
N ARG A 536 15.90 -5.11 9.59
CA ARG A 536 15.23 -5.90 8.54
C ARG A 536 14.86 -5.06 7.33
N SER A 537 14.42 -3.83 7.56
CA SER A 537 14.01 -2.91 6.49
C SER A 537 15.20 -2.43 5.66
N ILE A 538 16.36 -2.21 6.30
CA ILE A 538 17.61 -1.81 5.64
C ILE A 538 18.21 -2.97 4.85
N GLU A 539 18.23 -4.17 5.43
CA GLU A 539 18.75 -5.38 4.79
C GLU A 539 18.00 -5.74 3.51
N HIS A 540 16.67 -5.67 3.54
CA HIS A 540 15.84 -5.99 2.38
C HIS A 540 16.11 -5.09 1.16
N MET A 541 16.70 -3.90 1.33
CA MET A 541 17.02 -3.02 0.21
C MET A 541 18.06 -3.61 -0.75
N HIS A 542 18.96 -4.47 -0.25
CA HIS A 542 20.11 -4.96 -1.01
C HIS A 542 19.86 -6.32 -1.64
N GLY A 543 18.77 -7.02 -1.28
CA GLY A 543 18.29 -8.26 -1.92
C GLY A 543 19.22 -9.49 -1.87
N LYS A 544 20.47 -9.34 -1.40
CA LYS A 544 21.52 -10.37 -1.47
C LYS A 544 21.48 -11.39 -0.32
N LEU A 545 20.80 -11.11 0.80
CA LEU A 545 20.84 -11.93 2.03
C LEU A 545 19.46 -12.44 2.50
N VAL A 546 18.57 -12.80 1.56
CA VAL A 546 17.19 -13.20 1.87
C VAL A 546 17.13 -14.42 2.81
N ASN A 547 17.99 -15.42 2.63
CA ASN A 547 17.99 -16.62 3.48
C ASN A 547 18.51 -16.33 4.90
N ASN A 548 19.52 -15.45 5.04
CA ASN A 548 20.06 -15.05 6.35
C ASN A 548 19.01 -14.28 7.15
N GLY A 549 18.27 -13.37 6.50
CA GLY A 549 17.16 -12.65 7.15
C GLY A 549 16.05 -13.60 7.62
N LYS A 550 15.67 -14.60 6.82
CA LYS A 550 14.71 -15.63 7.23
C LYS A 550 15.23 -16.48 8.40
N ALA A 551 16.53 -16.79 8.42
CA ALA A 551 17.17 -17.49 9.53
C ALA A 551 17.10 -16.66 10.82
N ALA A 552 17.41 -15.36 10.74
CA ALA A 552 17.28 -14.45 11.86
C ALA A 552 15.84 -14.43 12.41
N ASP A 553 14.82 -14.34 11.54
CA ASP A 553 13.42 -14.30 11.96
C ASP A 553 12.95 -15.58 12.66
N ILE A 554 13.31 -16.76 12.14
CA ILE A 554 12.93 -18.04 12.74
C ILE A 554 13.63 -18.25 14.09
N VAL A 555 14.92 -17.94 14.16
CA VAL A 555 15.69 -18.05 15.40
C VAL A 555 15.17 -17.05 16.43
N TRP A 556 14.94 -15.80 16.03
CA TRP A 556 14.48 -14.77 16.95
C TRP A 556 13.11 -15.09 17.55
N LEU A 557 12.16 -15.53 16.72
CA LEU A 557 10.84 -15.98 17.21
C LEU A 557 10.97 -17.10 18.25
N SER A 558 11.89 -18.04 18.01
CA SER A 558 12.13 -19.18 18.91
C SER A 558 12.75 -18.75 20.25
N VAL A 559 13.67 -17.79 20.21
CA VAL A 559 14.35 -17.25 21.39
C VAL A 559 13.42 -16.36 22.21
N GLU A 560 12.64 -15.50 21.55
CA GLU A 560 11.71 -14.58 22.20
C GLU A 560 10.56 -15.31 22.88
N LEU A 561 9.91 -16.26 22.19
CA LEU A 561 8.72 -16.93 22.70
C LEU A 561 9.01 -18.19 23.53
N TYR A 562 10.02 -18.97 23.13
CA TYR A 562 10.28 -20.29 23.71
C TYR A 562 11.64 -20.37 24.43
N HIS A 563 12.43 -19.29 24.43
CA HIS A 563 13.76 -19.25 25.05
C HIS A 563 14.70 -20.34 24.52
N ARG A 564 14.55 -20.67 23.23
CA ARG A 564 15.28 -21.74 22.56
C ARG A 564 15.99 -21.20 21.32
N TRP A 565 17.26 -21.55 21.20
CA TRP A 565 18.01 -21.43 19.96
C TRP A 565 18.00 -22.78 19.24
N LEU A 566 17.20 -22.90 18.18
CA LEU A 566 16.92 -24.18 17.51
C LEU A 566 16.47 -25.25 18.54
N ASN A 567 17.26 -26.30 18.73
CA ASN A 567 16.96 -27.39 19.67
C ASN A 567 17.56 -27.17 21.07
N VAL A 568 18.28 -26.07 21.28
CA VAL A 568 19.00 -25.78 22.53
C VAL A 568 18.17 -24.84 23.41
N ASP A 569 17.90 -25.28 24.64
CA ASP A 569 17.16 -24.49 25.65
C ASP A 569 18.12 -23.55 26.38
N LEU A 570 18.04 -22.26 26.06
CA LEU A 570 18.97 -21.24 26.57
C LEU A 570 18.74 -20.98 28.06
N ARG A 571 17.48 -21.04 28.52
CA ARG A 571 17.14 -20.86 29.93
C ARG A 571 17.67 -22.00 30.78
N LYS A 572 17.56 -23.24 30.29
CA LYS A 572 18.14 -24.40 30.96
C LYS A 572 19.65 -24.28 31.07
N LEU A 573 20.34 -23.77 30.04
CA LEU A 573 21.79 -23.54 30.09
C LEU A 573 22.18 -22.50 31.15
N ALA A 574 21.47 -21.37 31.21
CA ALA A 574 21.75 -20.31 32.18
C ALA A 574 21.56 -20.77 33.65
N LEU A 575 20.61 -21.69 33.90
CA LEU A 575 20.30 -22.21 35.24
C LEU A 575 21.24 -23.32 35.73
N GLN A 576 22.03 -23.92 34.85
CA GLN A 576 22.88 -25.07 35.20
C GLN A 576 24.14 -24.73 36.01
N GLY A 577 24.35 -23.47 36.39
CA GLY A 577 25.50 -23.05 37.19
C GLY A 577 26.86 -23.21 36.48
N LYS A 578 26.85 -23.37 35.15
CA LYS A 578 28.04 -23.51 34.31
C LYS A 578 28.82 -22.20 34.22
N SER A 579 30.13 -22.30 34.01
CA SER A 579 30.94 -21.11 33.73
C SER A 579 30.56 -20.48 32.38
N THR A 580 30.85 -19.18 32.18
CA THR A 580 30.58 -18.49 30.91
C THR A 580 31.32 -19.16 29.74
N LYS A 581 32.52 -19.70 29.99
CA LYS A 581 33.32 -20.45 29.01
C LYS A 581 32.60 -21.73 28.57
N GLU A 582 32.14 -22.54 29.51
CA GLU A 582 31.41 -23.78 29.21
C GLU A 582 30.14 -23.52 28.40
N ILE A 583 29.44 -22.41 28.65
CA ILE A 583 28.23 -22.06 27.89
C ILE A 583 28.57 -21.72 26.45
N LEU A 584 29.63 -20.94 26.21
CA LEU A 584 30.11 -20.63 24.86
C LEU A 584 30.58 -21.90 24.12
N GLU A 585 31.27 -22.81 24.81
CA GLU A 585 31.68 -24.12 24.25
C GLU A 585 30.46 -24.96 23.88
N VAL A 586 29.47 -25.09 24.77
CA VAL A 586 28.23 -25.85 24.51
C VAL A 586 27.46 -25.29 23.32
N LEU A 587 27.33 -23.96 23.22
CA LEU A 587 26.66 -23.32 22.09
C LEU A 587 27.45 -23.52 20.78
N SER A 588 28.78 -23.37 20.82
CA SER A 588 29.66 -23.59 19.68
C SER A 588 29.63 -25.03 19.17
N ASP A 589 29.75 -26.00 20.07
CA ASP A 589 29.74 -27.43 19.72
C ASP A 589 28.38 -27.88 19.24
N SER A 590 27.30 -27.42 19.86
CA SER A 590 25.93 -27.70 19.40
C SER A 590 25.72 -27.16 17.98
N ALA A 591 26.19 -25.95 17.72
CA ALA A 591 26.11 -25.34 16.39
C ALA A 591 26.94 -26.09 15.34
N LYS A 592 28.18 -26.47 15.68
CA LYS A 592 29.05 -27.28 14.83
C LYS A 592 28.41 -28.64 14.52
N ASN A 593 27.84 -29.31 15.51
CA ASN A 593 27.18 -30.60 15.33
C ASN A 593 25.97 -30.51 14.40
N ILE A 594 25.12 -29.48 14.57
CA ILE A 594 23.97 -29.24 13.69
C ILE A 594 24.43 -29.00 12.25
N PHE A 595 25.50 -28.22 12.05
CA PHE A 595 26.07 -27.95 10.73
C PHE A 595 26.59 -29.24 10.08
N MET A 596 27.38 -30.03 10.82
CA MET A 596 27.99 -31.26 10.31
C MET A 596 26.97 -32.36 10.04
N GLU A 597 25.94 -32.51 10.90
CA GLU A 597 24.81 -33.43 10.69
C GLU A 597 24.07 -33.07 9.40
N PHE A 598 23.79 -31.78 9.18
CA PHE A 598 23.13 -31.32 7.98
C PHE A 598 23.96 -31.62 6.72
N LYS A 599 25.27 -31.32 6.77
CA LYS A 599 26.21 -31.59 5.67
C LYS A 599 26.31 -33.08 5.34
N LYS A 600 26.35 -33.95 6.36
CA LYS A 600 26.38 -35.41 6.18
C LYS A 600 25.12 -35.94 5.52
N ASN A 601 23.95 -35.42 5.91
CA ASN A 601 22.65 -35.90 5.41
C ASN A 601 22.29 -35.33 4.03
N ASN A 602 22.88 -34.20 3.61
CA ASN A 602 22.51 -33.47 2.39
C ASN A 602 23.73 -33.00 1.58
N VAL A 603 24.69 -33.90 1.35
CA VAL A 603 25.96 -33.63 0.64
C VAL A 603 25.75 -32.90 -0.69
N ASN A 604 24.69 -33.24 -1.43
CA ASN A 604 24.39 -32.67 -2.75
C ASN A 604 23.79 -31.25 -2.72
N LEU A 605 23.24 -30.78 -1.59
CA LEU A 605 22.57 -29.48 -1.50
C LEU A 605 23.52 -28.35 -1.07
N CYS A 606 24.52 -28.65 -0.24
CA CYS A 606 25.52 -27.67 0.21
C CYS A 606 26.65 -27.42 -0.80
N LEU A 607 26.90 -28.37 -1.72
CA LEU A 607 27.98 -28.25 -2.73
C LEU A 607 27.58 -27.48 -4.00
N MET A 608 26.29 -27.26 -4.26
CA MET A 608 25.79 -26.65 -5.51
C MET A 608 25.34 -25.20 -5.39
N ASP A 609 25.09 -24.70 -4.17
CA ASP A 609 24.57 -23.36 -3.91
C ASP A 609 25.61 -22.46 -3.22
N SER A 610 25.72 -21.20 -3.67
CA SER A 610 26.57 -20.19 -3.03
C SER A 610 26.28 -20.10 -1.52
N PRO A 611 27.26 -19.83 -0.63
CA PRO A 611 27.07 -19.78 0.82
C PRO A 611 25.92 -18.88 1.31
N SER A 612 25.61 -17.81 0.58
CA SER A 612 24.46 -16.93 0.83
C SER A 612 23.07 -17.60 0.70
N ARG A 613 23.00 -18.77 0.06
CA ARG A 613 21.79 -19.55 -0.20
C ARG A 613 21.70 -20.80 0.66
N TRP A 614 22.65 -21.01 1.57
CA TRP A 614 22.59 -22.15 2.47
C TRP A 614 21.25 -22.25 3.20
N PRO A 615 20.82 -23.47 3.56
CA PRO A 615 19.58 -23.66 4.30
C PRO A 615 19.57 -22.89 5.61
N ILE A 616 18.38 -22.41 6.00
CA ILE A 616 18.15 -21.53 7.15
C ILE A 616 18.82 -22.05 8.43
N LYS A 617 18.68 -23.35 8.74
CA LYS A 617 19.29 -23.96 9.93
C LYS A 617 20.82 -23.95 9.89
N VAL A 618 21.40 -24.11 8.71
CA VAL A 618 22.85 -24.13 8.48
C VAL A 618 23.42 -22.73 8.69
N LEU A 619 22.78 -21.70 8.15
CA LEU A 619 23.17 -20.30 8.35
C LEU A 619 23.13 -19.90 9.83
N ALA A 620 22.05 -20.26 10.54
CA ALA A 620 21.93 -20.01 11.97
C ALA A 620 23.02 -20.72 12.78
N ALA A 621 23.28 -21.99 12.47
CA ALA A 621 24.34 -22.77 13.11
C ALA A 621 25.73 -22.17 12.84
N ASN A 622 26.03 -21.82 11.59
CA ASN A 622 27.30 -21.20 11.22
C ASN A 622 27.55 -19.89 11.99
N SER A 623 26.54 -19.01 12.05
CA SER A 623 26.62 -17.76 12.82
C SER A 623 26.86 -18.01 14.32
N MET A 624 26.13 -18.94 14.95
CA MET A 624 26.31 -19.28 16.37
C MET A 624 27.71 -19.84 16.65
N TYR A 625 28.21 -20.72 15.79
CA TYR A 625 29.55 -21.28 15.91
C TYR A 625 30.62 -20.18 15.83
N ARG A 626 30.58 -19.35 14.77
CA ARG A 626 31.53 -18.26 14.51
C ARG A 626 31.62 -17.29 15.68
N ILE A 627 30.47 -16.81 16.15
CA ILE A 627 30.38 -15.80 17.21
C ILE A 627 30.84 -16.39 18.55
N SER A 628 30.38 -17.61 18.89
CA SER A 628 30.78 -18.25 20.15
C SER A 628 32.28 -18.54 20.20
N GLN A 629 32.88 -19.01 19.09
CA GLN A 629 34.33 -19.21 18.99
C GLN A 629 35.11 -17.90 19.08
N SER A 630 34.61 -16.82 18.48
CA SER A 630 35.25 -15.51 18.56
C SER A 630 35.31 -14.99 19.99
N LEU A 631 34.22 -15.14 20.74
CA LEU A 631 34.18 -14.80 22.16
C LEU A 631 35.09 -15.70 23.01
N LEU A 632 35.26 -16.97 22.63
CA LEU A 632 36.18 -17.91 23.29
C LEU A 632 37.65 -17.55 23.04
N LEU A 633 38.01 -17.10 21.84
CA LEU A 633 39.37 -16.68 21.50
C LEU A 633 39.80 -15.47 22.35
N ASP A 634 38.91 -14.49 22.50
CA ASP A 634 39.17 -13.27 23.28
C ASP A 634 38.94 -13.44 24.79
N TYR A 635 38.57 -14.64 25.24
CA TYR A 635 38.05 -14.88 26.59
C TYR A 635 39.01 -14.43 27.71
N LYS A 636 40.30 -14.74 27.56
CA LYS A 636 41.34 -14.32 28.52
C LYS A 636 41.74 -12.87 28.34
N ASP A 637 41.97 -12.46 27.10
CA ASP A 637 42.48 -11.12 26.76
C ASP A 637 41.50 -10.01 27.16
N LYS A 638 40.19 -10.27 27.06
CA LYS A 638 39.11 -9.34 27.44
C LYS A 638 38.45 -9.65 28.78
N ASN A 639 38.98 -10.64 29.51
CA ASN A 639 38.61 -10.95 30.89
C ASN A 639 37.10 -11.29 31.07
N TYR A 640 36.59 -12.18 30.21
CA TYR A 640 35.18 -12.63 30.16
C TYR A 640 34.83 -13.71 31.22
N GLU A 641 35.66 -13.85 32.25
CA GLU A 641 35.48 -14.82 33.35
C GLU A 641 34.20 -14.55 34.15
N THR A 642 33.81 -13.28 34.27
CA THR A 642 32.59 -12.88 34.97
C THR A 642 31.43 -12.73 34.00
N SER A 643 30.28 -13.28 34.38
CA SER A 643 29.03 -13.18 33.62
C SER A 643 28.69 -11.74 33.24
N GLU A 644 28.80 -10.80 34.19
CA GLU A 644 28.48 -9.38 33.98
C GLU A 644 29.35 -8.75 32.90
N ARG A 645 30.66 -9.04 32.87
CA ARG A 645 31.57 -8.48 31.84
C ARG A 645 31.29 -9.05 30.46
N LEU A 646 31.05 -10.36 30.35
CA LEU A 646 30.66 -10.97 29.07
C LEU A 646 29.34 -10.41 28.58
N PHE A 647 28.34 -10.28 29.47
CA PHE A 647 27.04 -9.71 29.13
C PHE A 647 27.16 -8.25 28.67
N GLU A 648 27.94 -7.42 29.37
CA GLU A 648 28.14 -6.02 28.98
C GLU A 648 28.91 -5.90 27.67
N ALA A 649 29.93 -6.73 27.44
CA ALA A 649 30.61 -6.78 26.15
C ALA A 649 29.65 -7.12 25.01
N ILE A 650 28.77 -8.10 25.21
CA ILE A 650 27.73 -8.45 24.23
C ILE A 650 26.77 -7.28 24.00
N ARG A 651 26.34 -6.55 25.05
CA ARG A 651 25.50 -5.36 24.91
C ARG A 651 26.16 -4.28 24.07
N VAL A 652 27.45 -4.02 24.29
CA VAL A 652 28.23 -3.07 23.49
C VAL A 652 28.33 -3.54 22.03
N MET A 653 28.64 -4.81 21.77
CA MET A 653 28.68 -5.37 20.40
C MET A 653 27.34 -5.24 19.69
N VAL A 654 26.23 -5.58 20.36
CA VAL A 654 24.87 -5.43 19.84
C VAL A 654 24.57 -3.97 19.54
N SER A 655 24.95 -3.06 20.43
CA SER A 655 24.76 -1.62 20.25
C SER A 655 25.53 -1.07 19.06
N ASP A 656 26.81 -1.44 18.92
CA ASP A 656 27.67 -1.04 17.80
C ASP A 656 27.13 -1.56 16.45
N ILE A 657 26.71 -2.83 16.39
CA ILE A 657 26.11 -3.42 15.19
C ILE A 657 24.80 -2.70 14.81
N LEU A 658 23.94 -2.40 15.78
CA LEU A 658 22.72 -1.61 15.55
C LEU A 658 23.05 -0.20 15.07
N ALA A 659 23.96 0.49 15.75
CA ALA A 659 24.35 1.86 15.43
C ALA A 659 24.91 1.96 14.00
N ALA A 660 25.85 1.07 13.64
CA ALA A 660 26.42 0.98 12.31
C ALA A 660 25.36 0.66 11.24
N CYS A 661 24.47 -0.30 11.48
CA CYS A 661 23.38 -0.60 10.56
C CYS A 661 22.49 0.64 10.33
N LEU A 662 22.13 1.34 11.40
CA LEU A 662 21.23 2.50 11.38
C LEU A 662 21.84 3.75 10.73
N THR A 663 23.16 3.81 10.50
CA THR A 663 23.78 4.86 9.65
C THR A 663 23.16 4.88 8.24
N ASN A 664 22.68 3.73 7.76
CA ASN A 664 22.02 3.57 6.47
C ASN A 664 20.57 4.07 6.42
N LEU A 665 20.00 4.57 7.53
CA LEU A 665 18.62 5.08 7.58
C LEU A 665 18.35 6.20 6.57
N GLN A 666 19.34 7.06 6.30
CA GLN A 666 19.20 8.11 5.29
C GLN A 666 19.04 7.54 3.88
N CYS A 667 19.87 6.55 3.54
CA CYS A 667 19.79 5.84 2.27
C CYS A 667 18.44 5.12 2.16
N PHE A 668 18.01 4.46 3.24
CA PHE A 668 16.72 3.79 3.32
C PHE A 668 15.53 4.71 3.04
N ILE A 669 15.48 5.87 3.67
CA ILE A 669 14.43 6.87 3.44
C ILE A 669 14.43 7.31 1.97
N SER A 670 15.62 7.48 1.38
CA SER A 670 15.76 7.94 -0.01
C SER A 670 15.31 6.87 -1.02
N ILE A 671 15.73 5.62 -0.85
CA ILE A 671 15.37 4.47 -1.71
C ILE A 671 13.85 4.23 -1.67
N LYS A 672 13.23 4.28 -0.48
CA LYS A 672 11.78 4.15 -0.33
C LYS A 672 11.01 5.18 -1.17
N CYS A 673 11.57 6.37 -1.36
CA CYS A 673 10.95 7.44 -2.15
C CYS A 673 11.20 7.34 -3.66
N SER A 674 12.16 6.53 -4.13
CA SER A 674 12.59 6.52 -5.53
C SER A 674 12.23 5.24 -6.28
N THR A 675 12.33 4.06 -5.65
CA THR A 675 12.26 2.76 -6.34
C THR A 675 10.89 2.11 -6.30
N SER A 676 9.91 2.70 -5.62
CA SER A 676 8.56 2.14 -5.51
C SER A 676 7.76 2.30 -6.81
N ALA A 677 6.98 1.26 -7.14
CA ALA A 677 5.95 1.32 -8.18
C ALA A 677 4.99 2.49 -7.91
N ILE A 678 4.41 3.08 -8.95
CA ILE A 678 3.57 4.28 -8.83
C ILE A 678 2.37 4.05 -7.90
N GLU A 679 1.87 2.82 -7.82
CA GLU A 679 0.77 2.37 -6.97
C GLU A 679 1.14 2.35 -5.49
N GLU A 680 2.36 1.93 -5.15
CA GLU A 680 2.83 1.76 -3.77
C GLU A 680 3.55 3.00 -3.23
N ARG A 681 3.94 3.92 -4.12
CA ARG A 681 4.82 5.04 -3.80
C ARG A 681 4.28 5.96 -2.70
N GLU A 682 2.99 6.27 -2.72
CA GLU A 682 2.37 7.09 -1.68
C GLU A 682 2.50 6.42 -0.29
N GLU A 683 2.35 5.10 -0.23
CA GLU A 683 2.50 4.34 1.00
C GLU A 683 3.96 4.23 1.45
N SER A 684 4.86 4.01 0.49
CA SER A 684 6.30 3.98 0.73
C SER A 684 6.83 5.30 1.30
N VAL A 685 6.43 6.44 0.72
CA VAL A 685 6.84 7.77 1.22
C VAL A 685 6.22 8.06 2.60
N ARG A 686 4.96 7.65 2.83
CA ARG A 686 4.33 7.77 4.16
C ARG A 686 5.09 6.95 5.20
N HIS A 687 5.49 5.73 4.85
CA HIS A 687 6.29 4.89 5.72
C HIS A 687 7.64 5.53 6.03
N ALA A 688 8.31 6.11 5.02
CA ALA A 688 9.55 6.85 5.21
C ALA A 688 9.38 8.05 6.18
N ALA A 689 8.25 8.77 6.12
CA ALA A 689 7.95 9.87 7.06
C ALA A 689 7.75 9.39 8.49
N HIS A 690 7.11 8.23 8.64
CA HIS A 690 6.93 7.61 9.94
C HIS A 690 8.26 7.11 10.53
N VAL A 691 9.12 6.50 9.70
CA VAL A 691 10.48 6.09 10.11
C VAL A 691 11.29 7.31 10.52
N LEU A 692 11.36 8.36 9.69
CA LEU A 692 12.08 9.60 10.02
C LEU A 692 11.63 10.22 11.35
N GLY A 693 10.32 10.23 11.64
CA GLY A 693 9.81 10.75 12.91
C GLY A 693 10.20 9.89 14.12
N LYS A 694 10.20 8.56 13.97
CA LYS A 694 10.62 7.63 15.02
C LYS A 694 12.14 7.61 15.24
N THR A 695 12.94 7.79 14.19
CA THR A 695 14.39 7.69 14.25
C THR A 695 15.08 9.06 14.28
N GLU A 696 14.34 10.16 14.48
CA GLU A 696 14.91 11.52 14.52
C GLU A 696 16.08 11.62 15.53
N LYS A 697 15.89 11.12 16.75
CA LYS A 697 16.93 11.16 17.80
C LYS A 697 18.11 10.26 17.46
N VAL A 698 17.84 9.07 16.91
CA VAL A 698 18.86 8.13 16.43
C VAL A 698 19.73 8.81 15.37
N LEU A 699 19.12 9.44 14.37
CA LEU A 699 19.83 10.16 13.31
C LEU A 699 20.67 11.31 13.87
N LYS A 700 20.14 12.07 14.83
CA LYS A 700 20.89 13.14 15.50
C LYS A 700 22.10 12.61 16.27
N LEU A 701 21.95 11.47 16.95
CA LEU A 701 23.03 10.82 17.70
C LEU A 701 24.13 10.29 16.77
N LEU A 702 23.76 9.62 15.68
CA LEU A 702 24.71 9.00 14.74
C LEU A 702 25.43 10.00 13.82
N HIS A 703 24.82 11.15 13.50
CA HIS A 703 25.36 12.10 12.53
C HIS A 703 26.13 13.29 13.15
N GLN A 704 26.30 13.32 14.47
CA GLN A 704 27.09 14.35 15.17
C GLN A 704 28.60 14.24 14.94
N LYS A 705 29.11 13.15 14.34
CA LYS A 705 30.56 12.90 14.18
C LYS A 705 30.88 12.27 12.82
N SER A 706 32.09 12.53 12.31
CA SER A 706 32.54 12.10 10.97
C SER A 706 32.51 10.57 10.84
N LEU A 707 31.74 10.08 9.86
CA LEU A 707 31.73 8.67 9.49
C LEU A 707 33.04 8.27 8.77
N PRO A 708 33.44 6.98 8.82
CA PRO A 708 34.56 6.48 8.04
C PRO A 708 34.36 6.66 6.54
N GLY A 709 35.44 6.65 5.75
CA GLY A 709 35.46 6.92 4.30
C GLY A 709 34.79 5.88 3.40
N LEU A 710 33.78 5.15 3.89
CA LEU A 710 32.99 4.20 3.11
C LEU A 710 31.94 4.94 2.26
N THR A 711 31.67 4.42 1.08
CA THR A 711 30.50 4.85 0.30
C THR A 711 29.20 4.36 0.95
N PRO A 712 28.05 5.00 0.70
CA PRO A 712 26.76 4.55 1.25
C PRO A 712 26.42 3.09 0.92
N ASP A 713 26.81 2.60 -0.26
CA ASP A 713 26.55 1.21 -0.67
C ASP A 713 27.45 0.22 0.08
N GLN A 714 28.69 0.61 0.39
CA GLN A 714 29.58 -0.18 1.24
C GLN A 714 29.12 -0.17 2.70
N MET A 715 28.64 0.97 3.21
CA MET A 715 28.12 1.06 4.58
C MET A 715 26.91 0.14 4.84
N ALA A 716 26.21 -0.27 3.81
CA ALA A 716 25.07 -1.18 3.95
C ALA A 716 25.48 -2.65 4.17
N VAL A 717 26.72 -3.02 3.83
CA VAL A 717 27.22 -4.39 3.91
C VAL A 717 28.13 -4.52 5.13
N MET A 718 27.78 -5.41 6.06
CA MET A 718 28.53 -5.59 7.30
C MET A 718 29.99 -5.96 7.07
N ASP A 719 30.27 -6.81 6.08
CA ASP A 719 31.63 -7.28 5.79
C ASP A 719 32.56 -6.18 5.24
N GLU A 720 32.01 -5.12 4.62
CA GLU A 720 32.79 -3.96 4.16
C GLU A 720 33.30 -3.14 5.35
N TRP A 721 32.46 -2.94 6.37
CA TRP A 721 32.89 -2.31 7.62
C TRP A 721 34.05 -3.08 8.26
N ARG A 722 33.91 -4.41 8.33
CA ARG A 722 34.92 -5.29 8.93
C ARG A 722 36.23 -5.26 8.14
N SER A 723 36.13 -5.23 6.81
CA SER A 723 37.29 -5.14 5.91
C SER A 723 38.04 -3.83 6.09
N LEU A 724 37.33 -2.71 6.24
CA LEU A 724 37.94 -1.41 6.52
C LEU A 724 38.74 -1.42 7.83
N HIS A 725 38.16 -1.97 8.91
CA HIS A 725 38.86 -2.05 10.18
C HIS A 725 40.12 -2.92 10.10
N LYS A 726 40.07 -4.04 9.37
CA LYS A 726 41.22 -4.91 9.15
C LYS A 726 42.35 -4.17 8.45
N LEU A 727 42.03 -3.37 7.43
CA LEU A 727 43.00 -2.56 6.72
C LEU A 727 43.65 -1.52 7.66
N ASN A 728 42.83 -0.81 8.44
CA ASN A 728 43.32 0.20 9.37
C ASN A 728 44.20 -0.40 10.48
N SER A 729 43.88 -1.57 11.01
CA SER A 729 44.75 -2.27 11.97
C SER A 729 46.08 -2.68 11.35
N SER A 730 46.07 -3.15 10.09
CA SER A 730 47.31 -3.56 9.41
C SER A 730 48.24 -2.40 9.08
N LEU A 731 47.72 -1.18 8.89
CA LEU A 731 48.54 0.02 8.71
C LEU A 731 49.19 0.51 10.01
N CYS A 732 48.53 0.35 11.16
CA CYS A 732 49.06 0.73 12.47
C CYS A 732 50.17 -0.20 12.98
N ASP A 733 50.26 -1.44 12.49
CA ASP A 733 51.26 -2.42 12.91
C ASP A 733 52.60 -2.33 12.14
N THR A 734 52.74 -1.39 11.19
CA THR A 734 54.01 -1.11 10.51
C THR A 734 54.86 -0.12 11.33
N PRO A 735 56.06 -0.48 11.81
CA PRO A 735 56.95 0.49 12.44
C PRO A 735 57.34 1.53 11.39
N HIS A 736 57.24 2.82 11.76
CA HIS A 736 57.76 3.94 10.98
C HIS A 736 59.23 3.68 10.63
N SER A 737 59.51 3.21 9.41
CA SER A 737 60.76 3.53 8.73
C SER A 737 60.50 4.76 7.87
N GLU A 738 61.26 5.83 8.13
CA GLU A 738 61.30 7.03 7.32
C GLU A 738 61.37 6.68 5.84
N LEU A 739 60.36 7.09 5.06
CA LEU A 739 60.58 7.43 3.66
C LEU A 739 59.64 8.55 3.25
N SER A 740 60.27 9.56 2.67
CA SER A 740 59.75 10.82 2.18
C SER A 740 58.51 10.71 1.31
N SER A 741 57.65 11.72 1.45
CA SER A 741 56.52 12.02 0.57
C SER A 741 56.91 12.05 -0.91
N PRO A 742 56.16 11.43 -1.83
CA PRO A 742 56.14 11.83 -3.21
C PRO A 742 54.96 12.81 -3.44
N THR A 743 55.30 13.95 -4.03
CA THR A 743 54.40 14.92 -4.64
C THR A 743 53.48 14.27 -5.70
N PRO A 744 52.29 14.84 -5.96
CA PRO A 744 51.33 14.27 -6.89
C PRO A 744 51.84 14.43 -8.34
N ARG A 745 52.12 13.32 -9.02
CA ARG A 745 52.34 13.31 -10.47
C ARG A 745 51.01 13.28 -11.20
N GLU A 746 50.73 14.35 -11.92
CA GLU A 746 49.78 14.40 -13.02
C GLU A 746 50.07 13.28 -14.02
N VAL A 747 49.06 12.46 -14.34
CA VAL A 747 49.15 11.45 -15.40
C VAL A 747 48.35 11.97 -16.59
N TYR A 748 49.07 12.40 -17.61
CA TYR A 748 48.54 12.60 -18.96
C TYR A 748 48.21 11.24 -19.59
N LEU A 749 46.97 11.11 -20.09
CA LEU A 749 46.57 10.05 -21.00
C LEU A 749 47.24 10.28 -22.35
N ILE A 750 48.14 9.38 -22.76
CA ILE A 750 48.58 9.26 -24.15
C ILE A 750 47.76 8.14 -24.78
N ILE A 751 47.06 8.50 -25.85
CA ILE A 751 46.38 7.61 -26.78
C ILE A 751 47.45 7.08 -27.74
N ASP A 752 47.54 5.77 -27.87
CA ASP A 752 47.72 5.06 -29.14
C ASP A 752 46.94 3.75 -29.09
#